data_AF-A0A7X6ZRV2-F1
#
_entry.id   AF-A0A7X6ZRV2-F1
#
_cell.length_a   1.000
_cell.length_b   1.000
_cell.length_c   1.000
_cell.angle_alpha   90.00
_cell.angle_beta   90.00
_cell.angle_gamma   90.00
#
_symmetry.space_group_name_H-M   'P 1'
#
loop_
_entity.id
_entity.type
_entity.pdbx_description
1 polymer ?
#
loop_
_entity_poly.entity_id
_entity_poly.type
_entity_poly.pdbx_seq_one_letter_code
_entity_poly.pdbx_strand_id
1 'polypeptide(L)'
;MLFSLYAASTLPLHASPPAPRFGVNLAGGDGGKMPGSGDYPYGRYGYDYIYPNADEFAYYKSKGFNLVRLPVKWERLQNTLGGPLAEQDMVRIDAVIAAAHAQGIEVMIDLHNYNSYRILTPTGFQSHSVSSDGAVTYEHLQDFWTRIALRYVDTPGVFGYDLMNEPGGTLANWQAAAQAAVYAIRTVDTNRWIIVEGVSWAGAQSWMANNATLHVEDPCDRLMYSAHSYWDRGYQNNVDNWKHDGLYTTYAQENGSPTMGIECLAPFVNWIKSNGYIGFVGEYGVPGTGDADSDLWNVVLDNALAYLQTNGISGTYWTGGPWYGSYQLTCEPSPITGPDRPQMSVLAKYAASEANPPFNPLSETIIKEDNIHPLNQGSSWVGGITPDSNDIALWNNVVGANSVLLGADQSWGGITVDASHVGSISINGGTTLALGEAGITFVPNISLNINCGIALTSDQIWSLRTGFFNVSSIDTHGHTLTVSGGSNKKFKRAVVGGGQIIVRSGTLTFDTNTESGAPFSKILVTPGASLVYDKHTGSKTLAADITLECGKLQMKGDKAAPTIDTIDGDITIADTDPAGGNSIGVVTLSPDSARNVRLVAERLNQERNAIVLFRGTNLGTYTAISQMPNSGNILFTNPLSGGIGGGGDAGSTTISIIPGVLGGISGSDGGSTFVNYTPEHGVRPLAATEFAGDIASGTISQNNVRLAGTGVLTTVTDATTVNSLIVAPSAALTTSLEGDGLLTVTSGMVILNPGNVSMTTSVNTPLNFGNRQGVICSSYNRGVNLNGAIHGSDGLIFCQVASGSPNNQLSLRQNTGSTYSGDTVILGRIEVGDDFLPHGLRCGDIYLHGYLRLNQSGYNGTVNGLFEGGILTYSNSRASSLAIGDNHSESDFYGSISGNDKLHITKIGSGTLTLSGSCDRLAGLTLEGGTTTIDGAFNNSPVTVKNDARLCGVGTFSNNGSAIVVKSGGTLAPGNPEGAGTMTVLQGDVNFEAGSALEVSIGEVDRSALKVAGTIRGTAVIPAAISSNSPGKWKILQASFIEPEFESISPRVI
;
A
#
# COMPACT_ATOMS: atom_id res chain seq x y z
N MET A 1 -7.03 29.05 -52.89
CA MET A 1 -6.89 27.62 -53.25
C MET A 1 -5.77 27.08 -52.39
N LEU A 2 -5.88 25.94 -51.71
CA LEU A 2 -6.85 24.84 -51.88
C LEU A 2 -7.73 24.59 -50.64
N PHE A 3 -8.79 23.81 -50.87
CA PHE A 3 -9.69 23.23 -49.87
C PHE A 3 -9.19 21.86 -49.37
N SER A 4 -9.76 21.46 -48.24
CA SER A 4 -9.69 20.19 -47.51
C SER A 4 -9.51 18.89 -48.30
N LEU A 5 -8.93 17.89 -47.63
CA LEU A 5 -9.55 16.57 -47.55
C LEU A 5 -9.57 16.09 -46.09
N TYR A 6 -10.74 15.62 -45.64
CA TYR A 6 -10.95 14.99 -44.33
C TYR A 6 -10.32 13.60 -44.29
N ALA A 7 -9.71 13.24 -43.17
CA ALA A 7 -9.64 11.86 -42.68
C ALA A 7 -10.37 11.83 -41.33
N ALA A 8 -11.17 10.80 -41.06
CA ALA A 8 -12.00 10.75 -39.87
C ALA A 8 -11.13 10.75 -38.61
N SER A 9 -11.33 11.74 -37.74
CA SER A 9 -10.82 11.71 -36.37
C SER A 9 -11.46 10.53 -35.65
N THR A 10 -10.64 9.56 -35.25
CA THR A 10 -10.98 8.67 -34.14
C THR A 10 -11.40 9.54 -32.96
N LEU A 11 -12.60 9.31 -32.41
CA LEU A 11 -12.96 9.91 -31.13
C LEU A 11 -11.88 9.52 -30.11
N PRO A 12 -11.38 10.45 -29.28
CA PRO A 12 -10.44 10.10 -28.24
C PRO A 12 -11.07 9.06 -27.31
N LEU A 13 -10.28 8.05 -26.95
CA LEU A 13 -10.70 6.99 -26.05
C LEU A 13 -10.60 7.55 -24.62
N HIS A 14 -11.66 8.19 -24.12
CA HIS A 14 -11.71 8.64 -22.72
C HIS A 14 -11.33 7.48 -21.78
N ALA A 15 -10.59 7.79 -20.72
CA ALA A 15 -10.26 6.81 -19.68
C ALA A 15 -11.55 6.21 -19.06
N SER A 16 -11.50 4.93 -18.67
CA SER A 16 -12.62 4.30 -17.96
C SER A 16 -12.97 5.11 -16.70
N PRO A 17 -14.25 5.50 -16.49
CA PRO A 17 -14.67 6.28 -15.33
C PRO A 17 -14.35 5.53 -14.04
N PRO A 18 -13.76 6.13 -12.99
CA PRO A 18 -13.39 5.44 -11.76
C PRO A 18 -14.60 4.80 -11.03
N ALA A 19 -14.28 3.91 -10.10
CA ALA A 19 -15.20 3.31 -9.14
C ALA A 19 -16.19 4.36 -8.60
N PRO A 20 -17.52 4.13 -8.61
CA PRO A 20 -18.47 5.04 -8.00
C PRO A 20 -18.25 5.03 -6.49
N ARG A 21 -17.63 6.10 -5.99
CA ARG A 21 -17.29 6.26 -4.58
C ARG A 21 -18.33 7.12 -3.90
N PHE A 22 -18.95 6.55 -2.86
CA PHE A 22 -19.88 7.25 -2.00
C PHE A 22 -19.15 7.80 -0.78
N GLY A 23 -18.95 9.11 -0.81
CA GLY A 23 -18.32 9.89 0.24
C GLY A 23 -19.34 10.63 1.10
N VAL A 24 -18.83 11.51 1.94
CA VAL A 24 -19.62 12.45 2.75
C VAL A 24 -19.02 13.85 2.64
N ASN A 25 -19.86 14.88 2.57
CA ASN A 25 -19.41 16.26 2.78
C ASN A 25 -19.11 16.41 4.28
N LEU A 26 -17.90 16.86 4.64
CA LEU A 26 -17.59 17.24 6.02
C LEU A 26 -17.47 18.77 6.08
N ALA A 27 -18.63 19.41 5.98
CA ALA A 27 -18.78 20.85 5.94
C ALA A 27 -18.43 21.52 7.28
N GLY A 28 -18.23 22.84 7.22
CA GLY A 28 -17.82 23.68 8.35
C GLY A 28 -16.70 24.65 8.00
N GLY A 29 -15.81 24.28 7.08
CA GLY A 29 -14.69 25.11 6.59
C GLY A 29 -15.15 26.26 5.69
N ASP A 30 -16.27 26.03 5.00
CA ASP A 30 -17.09 27.00 4.26
C ASP A 30 -17.92 27.91 5.19
N GLY A 31 -18.29 27.40 6.37
CA GLY A 31 -19.49 27.83 7.08
C GLY A 31 -19.37 29.09 7.95
N GLY A 32 -20.46 29.30 8.70
CA GLY A 32 -20.63 30.29 9.76
C GLY A 32 -20.52 31.75 9.32
N LYS A 33 -19.70 32.57 10.00
CA LYS A 33 -19.72 34.02 9.77
C LYS A 33 -18.98 34.38 8.49
N MET A 34 -19.74 34.76 7.46
CA MET A 34 -19.20 35.06 6.12
C MET A 34 -18.10 36.14 6.17
N PRO A 35 -17.03 35.98 5.36
CA PRO A 35 -16.04 37.02 5.14
C PRO A 35 -16.68 38.38 4.85
N GLY A 36 -16.22 39.39 5.59
CA GLY A 36 -16.68 40.77 5.53
C GLY A 36 -17.78 41.19 6.50
N SER A 37 -18.05 40.43 7.55
CA SER A 37 -19.03 40.80 8.57
C SER A 37 -18.39 41.08 9.94
N GLY A 38 -18.39 42.35 10.36
CA GLY A 38 -17.81 42.81 11.64
C GLY A 38 -16.28 42.76 11.70
N ASP A 39 -15.72 42.80 12.92
CA ASP A 39 -14.30 43.09 13.18
C ASP A 39 -13.27 42.04 12.70
N TYR A 40 -13.73 40.90 12.17
CA TYR A 40 -12.88 39.79 11.71
C TYR A 40 -13.16 39.50 10.23
N PRO A 41 -12.38 40.08 9.29
CA PRO A 41 -12.73 40.13 7.87
C PRO A 41 -12.85 38.77 7.18
N TYR A 42 -12.21 37.71 7.68
CA TYR A 42 -12.26 36.35 7.12
C TYR A 42 -12.92 35.32 8.07
N GLY A 43 -13.44 35.80 9.22
CA GLY A 43 -13.93 34.95 10.32
C GLY A 43 -12.80 34.44 11.23
N ARG A 44 -13.16 33.89 12.40
CA ARG A 44 -12.23 33.26 13.34
C ARG A 44 -12.45 31.74 13.38
N TYR A 45 -11.41 30.98 13.08
CA TYR A 45 -11.40 29.54 13.30
C TYR A 45 -11.71 29.18 14.75
N GLY A 46 -12.57 28.17 14.96
CA GLY A 46 -13.02 27.74 16.29
C GLY A 46 -14.12 28.61 16.92
N TYR A 47 -14.63 29.62 16.20
CA TYR A 47 -15.80 30.41 16.60
C TYR A 47 -16.79 30.66 15.45
N ASP A 48 -16.27 31.11 14.30
CA ASP A 48 -17.07 31.51 13.15
C ASP A 48 -17.03 30.47 12.03
N TYR A 49 -16.14 29.46 12.10
CA TYR A 49 -16.03 28.28 11.23
C TYR A 49 -15.06 27.27 11.87
N ILE A 50 -15.03 26.03 11.39
CA ILE A 50 -14.18 24.94 11.90
C ILE A 50 -13.94 23.90 10.79
N TYR A 51 -12.86 23.12 10.88
CA TYR A 51 -12.58 22.03 9.96
C TYR A 51 -12.73 20.68 10.66
N PRO A 52 -13.03 19.60 9.91
CA PRO A 52 -13.15 18.27 10.46
C PRO A 52 -11.87 17.78 11.15
N ASN A 53 -12.01 16.80 12.03
CA ASN A 53 -10.93 16.30 12.87
C ASN A 53 -10.82 14.76 12.84
N ALA A 54 -9.73 14.24 13.41
CA ALA A 54 -9.39 12.81 13.36
C ALA A 54 -10.47 11.88 13.93
N ASP A 55 -11.24 12.31 14.94
CA ASP A 55 -12.31 11.48 15.52
C ASP A 55 -13.50 11.34 14.54
N GLU A 56 -13.77 12.38 13.75
CA GLU A 56 -14.77 12.35 12.67
C GLU A 56 -14.27 11.44 11.53
N PHE A 57 -13.03 11.58 11.06
CA PHE A 57 -12.47 10.67 10.05
C PHE A 57 -12.44 9.21 10.53
N ALA A 58 -12.09 8.95 11.79
CA ALA A 58 -12.15 7.60 12.37
C ALA A 58 -13.59 7.07 12.45
N TYR A 59 -14.56 7.93 12.79
CA TYR A 59 -15.98 7.58 12.75
C TYR A 59 -16.42 7.21 11.33
N TYR A 60 -16.25 8.10 10.33
CA TYR A 60 -16.65 7.81 8.95
C TYR A 60 -15.89 6.60 8.38
N LYS A 61 -14.61 6.40 8.72
CA LYS A 61 -13.88 5.19 8.34
C LYS A 61 -14.48 3.92 8.93
N SER A 62 -14.93 3.97 10.19
CA SER A 62 -15.62 2.84 10.83
C SER A 62 -16.96 2.48 10.17
N LYS A 63 -17.54 3.40 9.40
CA LYS A 63 -18.74 3.20 8.56
C LYS A 63 -18.41 2.84 7.10
N GLY A 64 -17.13 2.69 6.78
CA GLY A 64 -16.63 2.26 5.48
C GLY A 64 -16.14 3.39 4.56
N PHE A 65 -16.46 4.66 4.85
CA PHE A 65 -16.15 5.76 3.94
C PHE A 65 -14.64 5.84 3.63
N ASN A 66 -14.35 6.19 2.37
CA ASN A 66 -13.00 6.38 1.85
C ASN A 66 -12.85 7.68 1.03
N LEU A 67 -13.89 8.52 0.96
CA LEU A 67 -13.91 9.79 0.24
C LEU A 67 -14.65 10.84 1.08
N VAL A 68 -14.09 12.05 1.13
CA VAL A 68 -14.71 13.23 1.75
C VAL A 68 -14.64 14.40 0.78
N ARG A 69 -15.76 15.12 0.59
CA ARG A 69 -15.76 16.46 -0.01
C ARG A 69 -15.61 17.48 1.12
N LEU A 70 -14.67 18.40 0.97
CA LEU A 70 -14.31 19.40 1.95
C LEU A 70 -14.58 20.82 1.40
N PRO A 71 -15.75 21.40 1.72
CA PRO A 71 -16.07 22.79 1.43
C PRO A 71 -15.09 23.78 2.09
N VAL A 72 -14.54 24.70 1.29
CA VAL A 72 -13.58 25.75 1.69
C VAL A 72 -13.96 27.11 1.08
N LYS A 73 -13.60 28.25 1.72
CA LYS A 73 -13.85 29.60 1.13
C LYS A 73 -12.61 30.22 0.50
N TRP A 74 -12.70 30.62 -0.76
CA TRP A 74 -11.63 31.32 -1.50
C TRP A 74 -11.08 32.53 -0.71
N GLU A 75 -11.95 33.35 -0.11
CA GLU A 75 -11.51 34.52 0.67
C GLU A 75 -10.72 34.16 1.94
N ARG A 76 -10.94 32.98 2.52
CA ARG A 76 -10.15 32.47 3.66
C ARG A 76 -8.81 31.92 3.19
N LEU A 77 -8.82 31.18 2.08
CA LEU A 77 -7.64 30.50 1.54
C LEU A 77 -6.69 31.46 0.83
N GLN A 78 -7.19 32.53 0.21
CA GLN A 78 -6.43 33.57 -0.49
C GLN A 78 -6.97 34.95 -0.10
N ASN A 79 -6.45 35.54 0.99
CA ASN A 79 -7.00 36.78 1.57
C ASN A 79 -6.79 38.03 0.70
N THR A 80 -5.84 37.98 -0.24
CA THR A 80 -5.64 39.01 -1.27
C THR A 80 -5.75 38.35 -2.62
N LEU A 81 -6.70 38.78 -3.44
CA LEU A 81 -6.94 38.24 -4.77
C LEU A 81 -5.66 38.26 -5.64
N GLY A 82 -5.26 37.11 -6.20
CA GLY A 82 -4.00 36.96 -6.95
C GLY A 82 -2.72 36.99 -6.11
N GLY A 83 -2.84 37.02 -4.77
CA GLY A 83 -1.73 36.96 -3.83
C GLY A 83 -1.42 35.52 -3.36
N PRO A 84 -0.53 35.35 -2.36
CA PRO A 84 -0.32 34.07 -1.70
C PRO A 84 -1.59 33.52 -1.05
N LEU A 85 -1.54 32.22 -0.73
CA LEU A 85 -2.49 31.57 0.18
C LEU A 85 -2.15 31.99 1.66
N ALA A 86 -2.81 31.49 2.73
CA ALA A 86 -2.54 31.91 4.14
C ALA A 86 -2.30 30.75 5.18
N GLU A 87 -1.19 30.70 6.02
CA GLU A 87 -0.84 29.66 7.10
C GLU A 87 -1.75 29.89 8.32
N GLN A 88 -3.01 29.94 7.98
CA GLN A 88 -4.15 29.97 8.84
C GLN A 88 -5.09 28.90 8.29
N ASP A 89 -5.36 28.84 6.98
CA ASP A 89 -6.42 27.97 6.44
C ASP A 89 -6.00 26.69 5.71
N MET A 90 -4.97 26.65 4.84
CA MET A 90 -4.53 25.34 4.32
C MET A 90 -4.03 24.42 5.45
N VAL A 91 -3.55 24.90 6.59
CA VAL A 91 -3.24 24.06 7.77
C VAL A 91 -4.31 23.05 8.04
N ARG A 92 -5.52 23.58 7.98
CA ARG A 92 -6.71 22.95 8.47
C ARG A 92 -7.20 22.01 7.37
N ILE A 93 -6.77 22.25 6.12
CA ILE A 93 -6.99 21.44 4.93
C ILE A 93 -5.90 20.35 4.81
N ASP A 94 -4.60 20.65 4.87
CA ASP A 94 -3.48 19.69 4.93
C ASP A 94 -3.60 18.77 6.15
N ALA A 95 -3.91 19.29 7.34
CA ALA A 95 -4.17 18.45 8.52
C ALA A 95 -5.48 17.65 8.40
N VAL A 96 -6.47 18.13 7.63
CA VAL A 96 -7.64 17.33 7.24
C VAL A 96 -7.24 16.23 6.27
N ILE A 97 -6.47 16.53 5.23
CA ILE A 97 -5.96 15.60 4.22
C ILE A 97 -5.12 14.53 4.90
N ALA A 98 -4.21 14.90 5.79
CA ALA A 98 -3.39 13.98 6.56
C ALA A 98 -4.23 13.13 7.54
N ALA A 99 -5.21 13.71 8.24
CA ALA A 99 -6.08 12.97 9.15
C ALA A 99 -7.02 12.01 8.40
N ALA A 100 -7.51 12.39 7.23
CA ALA A 100 -8.25 11.53 6.32
C ALA A 100 -7.36 10.41 5.77
N HIS A 101 -6.17 10.75 5.26
CA HIS A 101 -5.23 9.81 4.66
C HIS A 101 -4.73 8.76 5.67
N ALA A 102 -4.50 9.15 6.92
CA ALA A 102 -4.17 8.24 8.02
C ALA A 102 -5.29 7.20 8.31
N GLN A 103 -6.54 7.49 7.91
CA GLN A 103 -7.66 6.55 7.94
C GLN A 103 -7.90 5.86 6.58
N GLY A 104 -7.07 6.10 5.57
CA GLY A 104 -7.33 5.67 4.19
C GLY A 104 -8.63 6.26 3.63
N ILE A 105 -8.84 7.56 3.89
CA ILE A 105 -9.86 8.42 3.29
C ILE A 105 -9.13 9.45 2.43
N GLU A 106 -9.61 9.71 1.22
CA GLU A 106 -9.10 10.79 0.37
C GLU A 106 -10.04 11.99 0.39
N VAL A 107 -9.49 13.18 0.18
CA VAL A 107 -10.20 14.47 0.26
C VAL A 107 -10.31 15.12 -1.12
N MET A 108 -11.53 15.46 -1.51
CA MET A 108 -11.86 16.38 -2.60
C MET A 108 -11.98 17.79 -2.01
N ILE A 109 -11.20 18.74 -2.52
CA ILE A 109 -11.23 20.14 -2.04
C ILE A 109 -12.26 20.90 -2.86
N ASP A 110 -13.31 21.42 -2.22
CA ASP A 110 -14.40 22.17 -2.86
C ASP A 110 -14.28 23.68 -2.60
N LEU A 111 -14.05 24.45 -3.66
CA LEU A 111 -14.06 25.91 -3.60
C LEU A 111 -15.49 26.45 -3.51
N HIS A 112 -16.00 26.54 -2.29
CA HIS A 112 -17.41 26.73 -1.98
C HIS A 112 -17.93 28.17 -2.20
N ASN A 113 -17.83 28.71 -3.41
CA ASN A 113 -17.81 30.17 -3.65
C ASN A 113 -18.82 30.72 -4.69
N TYR A 114 -19.70 29.89 -5.26
CA TYR A 114 -20.83 30.34 -6.12
C TYR A 114 -20.41 31.17 -7.35
N ASN A 115 -19.23 30.88 -7.91
CA ASN A 115 -18.58 31.64 -8.98
C ASN A 115 -18.32 33.13 -8.60
N SER A 116 -17.95 33.39 -7.33
CA SER A 116 -17.70 34.74 -6.82
C SER A 116 -16.60 34.81 -5.76
N TYR A 117 -15.96 35.98 -5.66
CA TYR A 117 -15.01 36.32 -4.61
C TYR A 117 -15.33 37.70 -4.04
N ARG A 118 -15.24 37.86 -2.72
CA ARG A 118 -15.51 39.13 -2.04
C ARG A 118 -14.23 39.95 -1.83
N ILE A 119 -14.19 41.13 -2.43
CA ILE A 119 -13.08 42.08 -2.28
C ILE A 119 -13.39 43.06 -1.16
N LEU A 120 -12.43 43.30 -0.26
CA LEU A 120 -12.53 44.34 0.77
C LEU A 120 -12.40 45.74 0.14
N THR A 121 -13.47 46.53 0.21
CA THR A 121 -13.48 47.94 -0.20
C THR A 121 -13.53 48.86 1.04
N PRO A 122 -13.29 50.18 0.91
CA PRO A 122 -13.54 51.15 1.99
C PRO A 122 -14.97 51.17 2.53
N THR A 123 -15.93 50.56 1.82
CA THR A 123 -17.34 50.42 2.23
C THR A 123 -17.68 49.05 2.80
N GLY A 124 -16.69 48.18 3.03
CA GLY A 124 -16.85 46.78 3.39
C GLY A 124 -16.65 45.85 2.21
N PHE A 125 -16.91 44.56 2.41
CA PHE A 125 -16.72 43.57 1.34
C PHE A 125 -17.83 43.63 0.30
N GLN A 126 -17.44 43.60 -0.97
CA GLN A 126 -18.34 43.53 -2.12
C GLN A 126 -18.09 42.22 -2.88
N SER A 127 -19.16 41.50 -3.24
CA SER A 127 -19.04 40.25 -4.01
C SER A 127 -18.90 40.57 -5.49
N HIS A 128 -17.91 39.96 -6.14
CA HIS A 128 -17.65 40.09 -7.56
C HIS A 128 -17.62 38.71 -8.20
N SER A 129 -18.40 38.50 -9.27
CA SER A 129 -18.36 37.25 -10.04
C SER A 129 -17.10 37.16 -10.90
N VAL A 130 -16.58 35.95 -11.07
CA VAL A 130 -15.45 35.70 -11.99
C VAL A 130 -15.89 36.01 -13.42
N SER A 131 -15.15 36.84 -14.15
CA SER A 131 -15.49 37.28 -15.51
C SER A 131 -14.28 37.83 -16.27
N SER A 132 -14.30 37.84 -17.61
CA SER A 132 -13.14 38.24 -18.44
C SER A 132 -12.57 39.64 -18.19
N ASP A 133 -13.39 40.58 -17.72
CA ASP A 133 -13.06 42.01 -17.58
C ASP A 133 -13.53 42.61 -16.24
N GLY A 134 -13.97 41.76 -15.30
CA GLY A 134 -14.41 42.17 -13.97
C GLY A 134 -13.28 42.40 -12.97
N ALA A 135 -13.64 42.77 -11.74
CA ALA A 135 -12.66 42.91 -10.65
C ALA A 135 -12.06 41.56 -10.21
N VAL A 136 -12.73 40.45 -10.54
CA VAL A 136 -12.26 39.07 -10.36
C VAL A 136 -12.21 38.45 -11.75
N THR A 137 -11.01 38.24 -12.29
CA THR A 137 -10.83 37.71 -13.64
C THR A 137 -10.57 36.21 -13.65
N TYR A 138 -10.60 35.60 -14.84
CA TYR A 138 -10.23 34.19 -15.00
C TYR A 138 -8.79 33.93 -14.52
N GLU A 139 -7.87 34.87 -14.75
CA GLU A 139 -6.47 34.78 -14.30
C GLU A 139 -6.35 34.71 -12.77
N HIS A 140 -7.26 35.33 -12.01
CA HIS A 140 -7.27 35.18 -10.55
C HIS A 140 -7.71 33.79 -10.10
N LEU A 141 -8.68 33.17 -10.80
CA LEU A 141 -9.10 31.80 -10.54
C LEU A 141 -8.01 30.79 -10.97
N GLN A 142 -7.30 31.08 -12.06
CA GLN A 142 -6.12 30.32 -12.50
C GLN A 142 -4.98 30.39 -11.48
N ASP A 143 -4.65 31.59 -10.99
CA ASP A 143 -3.62 31.81 -9.97
C ASP A 143 -3.93 31.03 -8.69
N PHE A 144 -5.18 31.12 -8.20
CA PHE A 144 -5.65 30.33 -7.07
C PHE A 144 -5.44 28.83 -7.30
N TRP A 145 -6.02 28.28 -8.38
CA TRP A 145 -5.95 26.83 -8.62
C TRP A 145 -4.55 26.32 -8.95
N THR A 146 -3.69 27.13 -9.56
CA THR A 146 -2.26 26.81 -9.75
C THR A 146 -1.55 26.67 -8.41
N ARG A 147 -1.81 27.56 -7.45
CA ARG A 147 -1.21 27.49 -6.11
C ARG A 147 -1.69 26.28 -5.32
N ILE A 148 -2.99 25.95 -5.42
CA ILE A 148 -3.56 24.75 -4.80
C ILE A 148 -2.96 23.48 -5.41
N ALA A 149 -2.84 23.41 -6.74
CA ALA A 149 -2.21 22.29 -7.43
C ALA A 149 -0.73 22.14 -7.07
N LEU A 150 0.04 23.24 -7.03
CA LEU A 150 1.46 23.23 -6.63
C LEU A 150 1.66 22.73 -5.19
N ARG A 151 0.74 23.06 -4.28
CA ARG A 151 0.81 22.58 -2.90
C ARG A 151 0.58 21.07 -2.80
N TYR A 152 -0.35 20.54 -3.59
CA TYR A 152 -0.86 19.18 -3.40
C TYR A 152 -0.40 18.15 -4.41
N VAL A 153 0.37 18.52 -5.45
CA VAL A 153 0.75 17.60 -6.54
C VAL A 153 1.41 16.29 -6.06
N ASP A 154 2.24 16.35 -5.02
CA ASP A 154 2.90 15.17 -4.42
C ASP A 154 2.28 14.75 -3.07
N THR A 155 1.17 15.37 -2.64
CA THR A 155 0.50 15.05 -1.37
C THR A 155 -0.42 13.82 -1.51
N PRO A 156 -0.17 12.72 -0.79
CA PRO A 156 -1.06 11.57 -0.77
C PRO A 156 -2.34 11.91 0.00
N GLY A 157 -3.47 11.28 -0.39
CA GLY A 157 -4.77 11.53 0.25
C GLY A 157 -5.59 12.67 -0.35
N VAL A 158 -5.12 13.38 -1.38
CA VAL A 158 -5.94 14.35 -2.13
C VAL A 158 -6.54 13.66 -3.37
N PHE A 159 -7.86 13.49 -3.38
CA PHE A 159 -8.61 12.87 -4.49
C PHE A 159 -8.67 13.77 -5.72
N GLY A 160 -8.93 15.07 -5.52
CA GLY A 160 -9.20 16.00 -6.60
C GLY A 160 -9.65 17.39 -6.14
N TYR A 161 -9.91 18.22 -7.15
CA TYR A 161 -10.19 19.64 -7.05
C TYR A 161 -11.59 19.94 -7.62
N ASP A 162 -12.54 20.28 -6.76
CA ASP A 162 -13.88 20.72 -7.16
C ASP A 162 -13.86 22.24 -7.33
N LEU A 163 -13.94 22.67 -8.60
CA LEU A 163 -13.45 23.97 -9.04
C LEU A 163 -14.23 25.16 -8.46
N MET A 164 -15.52 24.94 -8.20
CA MET A 164 -16.45 25.96 -7.71
C MET A 164 -17.80 25.33 -7.33
N ASN A 165 -18.19 25.40 -6.06
CA ASN A 165 -19.56 25.05 -5.66
C ASN A 165 -20.59 25.98 -6.30
N GLU A 166 -21.66 25.39 -6.81
CA GLU A 166 -22.90 26.00 -7.30
C GLU A 166 -22.71 27.30 -8.12
N PRO A 167 -22.03 27.23 -9.28
CA PRO A 167 -21.72 28.41 -10.10
C PRO A 167 -22.90 29.33 -10.42
N GLY A 168 -22.77 30.60 -10.04
CA GLY A 168 -23.66 31.67 -10.46
C GLY A 168 -23.30 32.27 -11.84
N GLY A 169 -24.26 32.97 -12.44
CA GLY A 169 -24.07 33.73 -13.68
C GLY A 169 -24.55 32.98 -14.94
N THR A 170 -23.90 33.24 -16.08
CA THR A 170 -24.23 32.59 -17.36
C THR A 170 -23.33 31.39 -17.62
N LEU A 171 -23.88 30.34 -18.25
CA LEU A 171 -23.13 29.13 -18.63
C LEU A 171 -21.85 29.46 -19.40
N ALA A 172 -21.92 30.35 -20.39
CA ALA A 172 -20.77 30.72 -21.22
C ALA A 172 -19.62 31.35 -20.42
N ASN A 173 -19.93 32.18 -19.41
CA ASN A 173 -18.92 32.79 -18.55
C ASN A 173 -18.32 31.78 -17.56
N TRP A 174 -19.15 30.91 -16.97
CA TRP A 174 -18.66 29.86 -16.09
C TRP A 174 -17.78 28.85 -16.84
N GLN A 175 -18.22 28.37 -18.00
CA GLN A 175 -17.45 27.43 -18.83
C GLN A 175 -16.08 28.00 -19.21
N ALA A 176 -15.99 29.29 -19.52
CA ALA A 176 -14.70 29.96 -19.78
C ALA A 176 -13.80 30.00 -18.52
N ALA A 177 -14.36 30.30 -17.35
CA ALA A 177 -13.63 30.30 -16.08
C ALA A 177 -13.14 28.90 -15.68
N ALA A 178 -14.00 27.88 -15.81
CA ALA A 178 -13.68 26.48 -15.55
C ALA A 178 -12.58 25.98 -16.49
N GLN A 179 -12.69 26.24 -17.80
CA GLN A 179 -11.67 25.87 -18.78
C GLN A 179 -10.30 26.50 -18.49
N ALA A 180 -10.30 27.77 -18.10
CA ALA A 180 -9.09 28.48 -17.71
C ALA A 180 -8.43 27.81 -16.49
N ALA A 181 -9.21 27.47 -15.46
CA ALA A 181 -8.72 26.80 -14.26
C ALA A 181 -8.21 25.37 -14.53
N VAL A 182 -8.90 24.58 -15.36
CA VAL A 182 -8.44 23.23 -15.77
C VAL A 182 -7.06 23.30 -16.42
N TYR A 183 -6.89 24.16 -17.42
CA TYR A 183 -5.58 24.29 -18.07
C TYR A 183 -4.49 24.79 -17.11
N ALA A 184 -4.83 25.67 -16.16
CA ALA A 184 -3.89 26.14 -15.14
C ALA A 184 -3.41 24.99 -14.21
N ILE A 185 -4.35 24.18 -13.69
CA ILE A 185 -4.03 22.99 -12.88
C ILE A 185 -3.16 22.02 -13.68
N ARG A 186 -3.51 21.74 -14.94
CA ARG A 186 -2.77 20.78 -15.80
C ARG A 186 -1.38 21.23 -16.22
N THR A 187 -0.96 22.47 -15.94
CA THR A 187 0.47 22.85 -16.02
C THR A 187 1.31 22.29 -14.88
N VAL A 188 0.68 21.77 -13.82
CA VAL A 188 1.32 21.33 -12.57
C VAL A 188 0.94 19.89 -12.23
N ASP A 189 -0.35 19.59 -12.17
CA ASP A 189 -0.90 18.30 -11.73
C ASP A 189 -1.65 17.62 -12.88
N THR A 190 -0.98 16.67 -13.53
CA THR A 190 -1.54 15.84 -14.61
C THR A 190 -2.32 14.63 -14.10
N ASN A 191 -2.42 14.42 -12.78
CA ASN A 191 -2.89 13.17 -12.18
C ASN A 191 -4.19 13.31 -11.39
N ARG A 192 -4.47 14.40 -10.67
CA ARG A 192 -5.69 14.46 -9.83
C ARG A 192 -6.96 14.71 -10.62
N TRP A 193 -8.08 14.25 -10.08
CA TRP A 193 -9.40 14.53 -10.63
C TRP A 193 -9.69 16.03 -10.55
N ILE A 194 -10.26 16.60 -11.61
CA ILE A 194 -10.86 17.92 -11.59
C ILE A 194 -12.38 17.75 -11.71
N ILE A 195 -13.13 18.42 -10.84
CA ILE A 195 -14.59 18.31 -10.76
C ILE A 195 -15.18 19.67 -11.16
N VAL A 196 -16.14 19.63 -12.09
CA VAL A 196 -16.73 20.82 -12.73
C VAL A 196 -18.24 20.81 -12.54
N GLU A 197 -18.73 21.71 -11.70
CA GLU A 197 -20.16 21.90 -11.50
C GLU A 197 -20.86 22.64 -12.64
N GLY A 198 -22.20 22.63 -12.64
CA GLY A 198 -23.05 23.36 -13.58
C GLY A 198 -23.61 24.67 -13.00
N VAL A 199 -23.97 25.63 -13.85
CA VAL A 199 -24.67 26.84 -13.39
C VAL A 199 -26.08 26.54 -12.89
N SER A 200 -26.68 27.49 -12.16
CA SER A 200 -27.98 27.34 -11.49
C SER A 200 -27.95 26.27 -10.40
N TRP A 201 -27.04 26.47 -9.43
CA TRP A 201 -26.85 25.61 -8.25
C TRP A 201 -26.59 24.14 -8.60
N ALA A 202 -25.90 23.89 -9.72
CA ALA A 202 -25.59 22.56 -10.24
C ALA A 202 -26.80 21.59 -10.31
N GLY A 203 -28.04 22.11 -10.29
CA GLY A 203 -29.22 21.33 -9.94
C GLY A 203 -29.55 20.24 -10.97
N ALA A 204 -29.43 18.97 -10.57
CA ALA A 204 -29.55 17.79 -11.43
C ALA A 204 -30.87 17.73 -12.21
N GLN A 205 -31.97 18.14 -11.57
CA GLN A 205 -33.31 18.23 -12.13
C GLN A 205 -33.40 19.24 -13.28
N SER A 206 -32.69 20.35 -13.13
CA SER A 206 -32.69 21.49 -14.05
C SER A 206 -31.56 21.44 -15.09
N TRP A 207 -30.71 20.40 -15.02
CA TRP A 207 -29.44 20.35 -15.75
C TRP A 207 -29.61 20.58 -17.26
N MET A 208 -30.63 19.97 -17.87
CA MET A 208 -30.92 20.13 -19.30
C MET A 208 -31.44 21.52 -19.70
N ALA A 209 -31.95 22.32 -18.76
CA ALA A 209 -32.36 23.71 -19.02
C ALA A 209 -31.18 24.68 -18.94
N ASN A 210 -30.21 24.41 -18.07
CA ASN A 210 -29.17 25.35 -17.67
C ASN A 210 -27.76 24.99 -18.18
N ASN A 211 -27.46 23.70 -18.34
CA ASN A 211 -26.11 23.14 -18.54
C ASN A 211 -26.00 22.17 -19.74
N ALA A 212 -27.05 22.03 -20.57
CA ALA A 212 -27.08 21.05 -21.66
C ALA A 212 -25.88 21.11 -22.64
N THR A 213 -25.29 22.30 -22.83
CA THR A 213 -24.13 22.53 -23.70
C THR A 213 -22.82 22.77 -22.94
N LEU A 214 -22.76 22.45 -21.64
CA LEU A 214 -21.53 22.57 -20.86
C LEU A 214 -20.47 21.61 -21.42
N HIS A 215 -19.29 22.15 -21.72
CA HIS A 215 -18.15 21.36 -22.18
C HIS A 215 -16.83 22.01 -21.76
N VAL A 216 -16.00 21.24 -21.07
CA VAL A 216 -14.65 21.63 -20.64
C VAL A 216 -13.69 20.52 -21.08
N GLU A 217 -12.61 20.91 -21.76
CA GLU A 217 -11.55 20.03 -22.24
C GLU A 217 -10.49 19.83 -21.16
N ASP A 218 -10.15 18.59 -20.83
CA ASP A 218 -9.00 18.23 -19.98
C ASP A 218 -7.97 17.43 -20.79
N PRO A 219 -6.75 17.94 -21.02
CA PRO A 219 -5.72 17.23 -21.79
C PRO A 219 -5.20 15.94 -21.13
N CYS A 220 -5.61 15.65 -19.88
CA CYS A 220 -5.24 14.44 -19.16
C CYS A 220 -6.39 13.44 -18.97
N ASP A 221 -7.58 13.68 -19.55
CA ASP A 221 -8.76 12.80 -19.43
C ASP A 221 -9.17 12.45 -17.99
N ARG A 222 -8.97 13.37 -17.02
CA ARG A 222 -9.29 13.17 -15.60
C ARG A 222 -10.22 14.26 -15.04
N LEU A 223 -11.33 14.47 -15.74
CA LEU A 223 -12.39 15.42 -15.41
C LEU A 223 -13.72 14.73 -15.10
N MET A 224 -14.44 15.20 -14.08
CA MET A 224 -15.82 14.83 -13.78
C MET A 224 -16.73 16.05 -13.82
N TYR A 225 -17.98 15.89 -14.24
CA TYR A 225 -19.02 16.91 -14.00
C TYR A 225 -19.78 16.59 -12.72
N SER A 226 -20.05 17.61 -11.89
CA SER A 226 -20.79 17.46 -10.63
C SER A 226 -22.15 18.15 -10.67
N ALA A 227 -23.17 17.48 -10.11
CA ALA A 227 -24.52 18.03 -9.93
C ALA A 227 -24.98 17.92 -8.47
N HIS A 228 -25.88 18.80 -8.05
CA HIS A 228 -26.50 18.76 -6.72
C HIS A 228 -27.98 18.36 -6.82
N SER A 229 -28.50 17.67 -5.81
CA SER A 229 -29.87 17.17 -5.84
C SER A 229 -30.50 16.99 -4.44
N TYR A 230 -31.32 17.95 -4.03
CA TYR A 230 -32.26 17.81 -2.92
C TYR A 230 -33.69 17.57 -3.45
N TRP A 231 -34.50 16.83 -2.68
CA TRP A 231 -35.80 16.30 -3.11
C TRP A 231 -36.98 16.99 -2.38
N ASP A 232 -36.77 18.24 -1.95
CA ASP A 232 -37.80 19.11 -1.38
C ASP A 232 -38.57 19.89 -2.45
N ARG A 233 -39.90 19.96 -2.26
CA ARG A 233 -40.87 20.79 -3.00
C ARG A 233 -41.41 21.92 -2.11
N GLY A 234 -41.43 21.71 -0.79
CA GLY A 234 -41.99 22.59 0.22
C GLY A 234 -43.51 22.66 0.20
N TYR A 235 -44.08 23.41 1.16
CA TYR A 235 -45.52 23.58 1.34
C TYR A 235 -46.17 24.48 0.25
N GLN A 236 -46.09 24.07 -1.02
CA GLN A 236 -46.81 24.69 -2.12
C GLN A 236 -47.44 23.63 -3.00
N ASN A 237 -48.76 23.75 -3.18
CA ASN A 237 -49.62 22.79 -3.87
C ASN A 237 -49.50 22.86 -5.41
N ASN A 238 -48.27 22.93 -5.91
CA ASN A 238 -47.90 22.87 -7.31
C ASN A 238 -46.89 21.72 -7.50
N VAL A 239 -47.27 20.71 -8.29
CA VAL A 239 -46.44 19.50 -8.52
C VAL A 239 -45.20 19.75 -9.38
N ASP A 240 -45.12 20.91 -10.05
CA ASP A 240 -44.08 21.23 -11.03
C ASP A 240 -42.97 22.16 -10.48
N ASN A 241 -43.05 22.61 -9.22
CA ASN A 241 -42.13 23.60 -8.66
C ASN A 241 -41.39 23.07 -7.42
N TRP A 242 -40.27 22.39 -7.67
CA TRP A 242 -39.32 21.97 -6.62
C TRP A 242 -38.59 23.18 -6.02
N LYS A 243 -38.12 23.06 -4.77
CA LYS A 243 -37.36 24.10 -4.06
C LYS A 243 -35.85 23.85 -4.11
N HIS A 244 -35.45 22.59 -3.96
CA HIS A 244 -34.05 22.15 -3.96
C HIS A 244 -33.15 22.87 -2.95
N ASP A 245 -33.72 23.40 -1.85
CA ASP A 245 -32.97 24.15 -0.82
C ASP A 245 -32.62 23.30 0.42
N GLY A 246 -32.97 22.01 0.41
CA GLY A 246 -32.73 21.09 1.52
C GLY A 246 -33.60 21.37 2.75
N LEU A 247 -34.56 22.30 2.67
CA LEU A 247 -35.47 22.66 3.75
C LEU A 247 -36.81 21.89 3.65
N TYR A 248 -36.69 20.56 3.70
CA TYR A 248 -37.82 19.62 3.75
C TYR A 248 -38.82 19.95 4.86
N THR A 249 -40.09 19.69 4.57
CA THR A 249 -41.19 19.55 5.52
C THR A 249 -41.41 18.05 5.83
N THR A 250 -42.65 17.56 6.01
CA THR A 250 -42.89 16.12 6.23
C THR A 250 -42.98 15.34 4.92
N TYR A 251 -42.71 14.04 4.92
CA TYR A 251 -42.73 13.21 3.71
C TYR A 251 -44.07 13.29 2.96
N ALA A 252 -45.18 13.35 3.70
CA ALA A 252 -46.50 13.53 3.13
C ALA A 252 -46.73 14.93 2.52
N GLN A 253 -46.14 15.99 3.09
CA GLN A 253 -46.25 17.37 2.57
C GLN A 253 -45.38 17.59 1.33
N GLU A 254 -44.23 16.91 1.25
CA GLU A 254 -43.36 16.88 0.06
C GLU A 254 -43.91 16.01 -1.09
N ASN A 255 -45.06 15.34 -0.89
CA ASN A 255 -45.59 14.31 -1.79
C ASN A 255 -44.57 13.19 -2.08
N GLY A 256 -43.87 12.73 -1.04
CA GLY A 256 -42.76 11.80 -1.15
C GLY A 256 -43.14 10.47 -1.82
N SER A 257 -42.26 10.00 -2.71
CA SER A 257 -42.34 8.67 -3.32
C SER A 257 -41.00 7.95 -3.19
N PRO A 258 -40.96 6.61 -3.10
CA PRO A 258 -39.70 5.84 -3.09
C PRO A 258 -38.79 6.13 -4.29
N THR A 259 -39.33 6.63 -5.40
CA THR A 259 -38.62 6.89 -6.66
C THR A 259 -38.24 8.36 -6.86
N MET A 260 -38.68 9.29 -6.01
CA MET A 260 -38.54 10.73 -6.27
C MET A 260 -37.09 11.19 -6.43
N GLY A 261 -36.15 10.51 -5.75
CA GLY A 261 -34.72 10.79 -5.90
C GLY A 261 -34.17 10.38 -7.26
N ILE A 262 -34.63 9.24 -7.80
CA ILE A 262 -34.31 8.76 -9.15
C ILE A 262 -34.87 9.73 -10.20
N GLU A 263 -36.15 10.12 -10.04
CA GLU A 263 -36.83 11.09 -10.92
C GLU A 263 -36.06 12.42 -10.98
N CYS A 264 -35.51 12.86 -9.84
CA CYS A 264 -34.72 14.07 -9.74
C CYS A 264 -33.33 13.98 -10.38
N LEU A 265 -32.64 12.86 -10.21
CA LEU A 265 -31.28 12.66 -10.72
C LEU A 265 -31.26 12.38 -12.23
N ALA A 266 -32.32 11.76 -12.76
CA ALA A 266 -32.39 11.28 -14.13
C ALA A 266 -31.99 12.30 -15.22
N PRO A 267 -32.32 13.61 -15.19
CA PRO A 267 -31.93 14.54 -16.25
C PRO A 267 -30.41 14.74 -16.34
N PHE A 268 -29.72 14.81 -15.20
CA PHE A 268 -28.25 14.85 -15.13
C PHE A 268 -27.63 13.51 -15.54
N VAL A 269 -28.12 12.40 -14.99
CA VAL A 269 -27.61 11.05 -15.33
C VAL A 269 -27.71 10.78 -16.83
N ASN A 270 -28.86 11.11 -17.44
CA ASN A 270 -29.06 10.97 -18.88
C ASN A 270 -28.14 11.90 -19.70
N TRP A 271 -27.82 13.09 -19.21
CA TRP A 271 -26.87 13.99 -19.86
C TRP A 271 -25.43 13.45 -19.80
N ILE A 272 -25.00 12.95 -18.63
CA ILE A 272 -23.70 12.27 -18.46
C ILE A 272 -23.55 11.11 -19.46
N LYS A 273 -24.55 10.22 -19.53
CA LYS A 273 -24.58 9.11 -20.49
C LYS A 273 -24.58 9.57 -21.95
N SER A 274 -25.38 10.57 -22.30
CA SER A 274 -25.55 11.01 -23.68
C SER A 274 -24.30 11.66 -24.27
N ASN A 275 -23.43 12.20 -23.43
CA ASN A 275 -22.17 12.85 -23.84
C ASN A 275 -20.93 11.99 -23.59
N GLY A 276 -21.05 10.82 -22.95
CA GLY A 276 -19.90 9.96 -22.61
C GLY A 276 -18.96 10.59 -21.58
N TYR A 277 -19.52 11.30 -20.60
CA TYR A 277 -18.79 11.97 -19.53
C TYR A 277 -18.71 11.12 -18.25
N ILE A 278 -17.86 11.54 -17.32
CA ILE A 278 -17.79 11.01 -15.95
C ILE A 278 -18.64 11.91 -15.06
N GLY A 279 -19.55 11.33 -14.26
CA GLY A 279 -20.46 12.07 -13.40
C GLY A 279 -20.15 11.93 -11.91
N PHE A 280 -20.44 12.99 -11.17
CA PHE A 280 -20.41 13.08 -9.70
C PHE A 280 -21.71 13.74 -9.20
N VAL A 281 -22.16 13.42 -7.99
CA VAL A 281 -23.21 14.20 -7.29
C VAL A 281 -22.61 14.81 -6.02
N GLY A 282 -22.25 16.09 -6.08
CA GLY A 282 -21.57 16.82 -5.01
C GLY A 282 -22.37 16.83 -3.70
N GLU A 283 -23.70 16.96 -3.81
CA GLU A 283 -24.59 17.05 -2.66
C GLU A 283 -25.95 16.37 -2.90
N TYR A 284 -26.35 15.56 -1.91
CA TYR A 284 -27.70 15.04 -1.71
C TYR A 284 -27.90 14.77 -0.22
N GLY A 285 -29.11 15.00 0.31
CA GLY A 285 -29.39 14.79 1.72
C GLY A 285 -30.88 14.60 2.02
N VAL A 286 -31.21 13.84 3.06
CA VAL A 286 -32.59 13.60 3.49
C VAL A 286 -32.77 13.78 5.01
N PRO A 287 -33.98 14.14 5.49
CA PRO A 287 -34.25 14.27 6.92
C PRO A 287 -34.04 12.96 7.70
N GLY A 288 -33.44 13.08 8.88
CA GLY A 288 -33.32 11.96 9.82
C GLY A 288 -33.38 12.38 11.29
N THR A 289 -32.81 13.52 11.64
CA THR A 289 -32.80 13.97 13.04
C THR A 289 -34.15 14.52 13.48
N GLY A 290 -34.89 13.72 14.27
CA GLY A 290 -36.17 14.13 14.86
C GLY A 290 -37.38 14.08 13.92
N ASP A 291 -37.21 13.55 12.70
CA ASP A 291 -38.30 13.34 11.75
C ASP A 291 -38.96 11.97 11.98
N ALA A 292 -40.29 11.98 12.08
CA ALA A 292 -41.11 10.77 12.21
C ALA A 292 -41.17 9.95 10.91
N ASP A 293 -40.90 10.57 9.76
CA ASP A 293 -40.91 9.94 8.44
C ASP A 293 -39.51 9.50 7.98
N SER A 294 -38.51 9.53 8.86
CA SER A 294 -37.09 9.22 8.54
C SER A 294 -36.85 7.84 7.91
N ASP A 295 -37.65 6.83 8.25
CA ASP A 295 -37.63 5.52 7.59
C ASP A 295 -38.07 5.60 6.11
N LEU A 296 -39.04 6.44 5.78
CA LEU A 296 -39.50 6.65 4.39
C LEU A 296 -38.46 7.42 3.57
N TRP A 297 -37.86 8.46 4.18
CA TRP A 297 -36.75 9.20 3.59
C TRP A 297 -35.52 8.32 3.32
N ASN A 298 -35.22 7.39 4.23
CA ASN A 298 -34.17 6.39 4.04
C ASN A 298 -34.44 5.46 2.85
N VAL A 299 -35.70 5.12 2.54
CA VAL A 299 -36.04 4.34 1.33
C VAL A 299 -35.75 5.15 0.06
N VAL A 300 -36.04 6.47 0.05
CA VAL A 300 -35.69 7.34 -1.09
C VAL A 300 -34.18 7.43 -1.26
N LEU A 301 -33.44 7.60 -0.16
CA LEU A 301 -31.98 7.64 -0.15
C LEU A 301 -31.38 6.31 -0.66
N ASP A 302 -31.88 5.16 -0.22
CA ASP A 302 -31.40 3.84 -0.64
C ASP A 302 -31.61 3.63 -2.15
N ASN A 303 -32.80 3.98 -2.66
CA ASN A 303 -33.13 3.88 -4.08
C ASN A 303 -32.31 4.85 -4.94
N ALA A 304 -32.06 6.08 -4.46
CA ALA A 304 -31.26 7.05 -5.17
C ALA A 304 -29.77 6.68 -5.19
N LEU A 305 -29.23 6.16 -4.08
CA LEU A 305 -27.85 5.66 -4.03
C LEU A 305 -27.65 4.39 -4.83
N ALA A 306 -28.62 3.47 -4.80
CA ALA A 306 -28.66 2.35 -5.74
C ALA A 306 -28.63 2.85 -7.18
N TYR A 307 -29.47 3.83 -7.53
CA TYR A 307 -29.49 4.41 -8.87
C TYR A 307 -28.15 5.08 -9.24
N LEU A 308 -27.55 5.90 -8.38
CA LEU A 308 -26.24 6.50 -8.67
C LEU A 308 -25.13 5.46 -8.83
N GLN A 309 -25.12 4.43 -7.95
CA GLN A 309 -24.20 3.31 -8.06
C GLN A 309 -24.41 2.60 -9.40
N THR A 310 -25.65 2.23 -9.72
CA THR A 310 -26.15 1.67 -11.00
C THR A 310 -26.06 2.63 -12.21
N ASN A 311 -25.48 3.82 -12.07
CA ASN A 311 -25.17 4.69 -13.20
C ASN A 311 -23.71 5.17 -13.21
N GLY A 312 -22.89 4.70 -12.27
CA GLY A 312 -21.45 4.97 -12.18
C GLY A 312 -21.10 6.36 -11.74
N ILE A 313 -22.04 6.97 -11.06
CA ILE A 313 -21.93 8.34 -10.62
C ILE A 313 -21.58 8.29 -9.14
N SER A 314 -20.34 8.69 -8.85
CA SER A 314 -19.87 8.90 -7.48
C SER A 314 -20.69 10.00 -6.82
N GLY A 315 -20.61 10.15 -5.50
CA GLY A 315 -21.24 11.30 -4.86
C GLY A 315 -20.96 11.41 -3.38
N THR A 316 -21.31 12.56 -2.80
CA THR A 316 -21.06 12.88 -1.39
C THR A 316 -22.34 13.32 -0.67
N TYR A 317 -22.69 12.60 0.41
CA TYR A 317 -23.87 12.94 1.20
C TYR A 317 -23.70 14.30 1.91
N TRP A 318 -24.72 15.15 1.87
CA TRP A 318 -24.80 16.41 2.61
C TRP A 318 -25.69 16.24 3.86
N THR A 319 -25.14 16.28 5.08
CA THR A 319 -23.73 16.47 5.42
C THR A 319 -23.35 15.79 6.74
N GLY A 320 -22.10 15.39 6.85
CA GLY A 320 -21.42 15.26 8.14
C GLY A 320 -20.75 16.57 8.52
N GLY A 321 -19.79 16.50 9.42
CA GLY A 321 -18.93 17.62 9.78
C GLY A 321 -19.37 18.36 11.06
N PRO A 322 -18.40 18.99 11.74
CA PRO A 322 -18.59 19.55 13.07
C PRO A 322 -19.62 20.68 13.12
N TRP A 323 -20.24 20.82 14.30
CA TRP A 323 -21.22 21.86 14.67
C TRP A 323 -22.61 21.82 14.02
N TYR A 324 -22.93 20.81 13.20
CA TYR A 324 -24.27 20.69 12.61
C TYR A 324 -25.38 20.27 13.61
N GLY A 325 -25.04 19.63 14.73
CA GLY A 325 -25.90 19.52 15.91
C GLY A 325 -27.29 18.91 15.68
N SER A 326 -28.32 19.75 15.57
CA SER A 326 -29.73 19.37 15.32
C SER A 326 -30.21 19.65 13.89
N TYR A 327 -29.30 19.91 12.95
CA TYR A 327 -29.63 20.10 11.54
C TYR A 327 -30.30 18.83 10.96
N GLN A 328 -31.40 18.99 10.25
CA GLN A 328 -32.27 17.87 9.86
C GLN A 328 -31.58 16.83 8.96
N LEU A 329 -30.70 17.28 8.06
CA LEU A 329 -29.97 16.43 7.12
C LEU A 329 -28.67 15.86 7.70
N THR A 330 -28.24 16.25 8.91
CA THR A 330 -26.93 15.79 9.39
C THR A 330 -26.89 14.29 9.62
N CYS A 331 -25.87 13.62 9.07
CA CYS A 331 -25.58 12.21 9.35
C CYS A 331 -24.60 12.04 10.53
N GLU A 332 -24.12 13.14 11.13
CA GLU A 332 -23.10 13.11 12.19
C GLU A 332 -23.71 12.91 13.59
N PRO A 333 -23.27 11.89 14.36
CA PRO A 333 -23.63 11.76 15.77
C PRO A 333 -23.18 12.97 16.60
N SER A 334 -24.00 13.35 17.58
CA SER A 334 -23.67 14.44 18.51
C SER A 334 -23.82 13.96 19.96
N PRO A 335 -22.72 13.67 20.69
CA PRO A 335 -21.32 13.73 20.26
C PRO A 335 -20.97 12.67 19.20
N ILE A 336 -19.79 12.77 18.57
CA ILE A 336 -19.31 11.84 17.53
C ILE A 336 -19.25 10.37 17.99
N THR A 337 -19.11 10.13 19.30
CA THR A 337 -19.16 8.81 19.95
C THR A 337 -20.57 8.33 20.31
N GLY A 338 -21.60 9.10 19.92
CA GLY A 338 -23.01 8.82 20.16
C GLY A 338 -23.59 7.77 19.20
N PRO A 339 -24.90 7.50 19.28
CA PRO A 339 -25.58 6.62 18.35
C PRO A 339 -25.58 7.20 16.92
N ASP A 340 -25.50 6.30 15.94
CA ASP A 340 -25.60 6.63 14.52
C ASP A 340 -26.92 7.37 14.21
N ARG A 341 -26.87 8.34 13.29
CA ARG A 341 -28.08 8.97 12.73
C ARG A 341 -28.80 7.98 11.80
N PRO A 342 -30.13 8.08 11.63
CA PRO A 342 -30.90 7.12 10.83
C PRO A 342 -30.35 6.89 9.41
N GLN A 343 -29.88 7.94 8.74
CA GLN A 343 -29.32 7.87 7.39
C GLN A 343 -28.05 7.03 7.30
N MET A 344 -27.27 6.94 8.39
CA MET A 344 -25.99 6.23 8.40
C MET A 344 -26.15 4.72 8.11
N SER A 345 -27.30 4.14 8.46
CA SER A 345 -27.62 2.75 8.14
C SER A 345 -27.67 2.48 6.63
N VAL A 346 -28.18 3.43 5.85
CA VAL A 346 -28.20 3.41 4.39
C VAL A 346 -26.84 3.82 3.84
N LEU A 347 -26.23 4.89 4.34
CA LEU A 347 -24.96 5.39 3.81
C LEU A 347 -23.82 4.36 3.95
N ALA A 348 -23.71 3.66 5.08
CA ALA A 348 -22.69 2.65 5.31
C ALA A 348 -22.77 1.47 4.32
N LYS A 349 -23.97 1.13 3.81
CA LYS A 349 -24.18 0.11 2.77
C LYS A 349 -23.40 0.43 1.48
N TYR A 350 -23.33 1.71 1.12
CA TYR A 350 -22.64 2.19 -0.09
C TYR A 350 -21.19 2.61 0.16
N ALA A 351 -20.90 3.12 1.36
CA ALA A 351 -19.53 3.50 1.75
C ALA A 351 -18.61 2.28 1.96
N ALA A 352 -19.10 1.18 2.56
CA ALA A 352 -18.27 0.04 2.94
C ALA A 352 -17.94 -0.95 1.80
N SER A 353 -18.34 -0.69 0.56
CA SER A 353 -17.84 -1.48 -0.57
C SER A 353 -16.35 -1.20 -0.79
N GLU A 354 -15.48 -2.20 -0.58
CA GLU A 354 -14.14 -2.24 -1.18
C GLU A 354 -14.32 -1.84 -2.64
N ALA A 355 -13.58 -0.83 -3.11
CA ALA A 355 -13.87 -0.09 -4.35
C ALA A 355 -14.31 -1.01 -5.49
N ASN A 356 -15.63 -1.10 -5.72
CA ASN A 356 -16.18 -1.70 -6.93
C ASN A 356 -15.62 -0.85 -8.07
N PRO A 357 -14.73 -1.40 -8.91
CA PRO A 357 -13.94 -0.63 -9.86
C PRO A 357 -14.84 0.04 -10.90
N PRO A 358 -14.30 1.02 -11.66
CA PRO A 358 -14.92 1.64 -12.81
C PRO A 358 -16.29 1.18 -13.25
N PHE A 359 -17.30 1.93 -12.81
CA PHE A 359 -18.63 1.78 -13.35
C PHE A 359 -18.74 2.60 -14.62
N ASN A 360 -18.50 1.92 -15.73
CA ASN A 360 -19.07 2.27 -17.02
C ASN A 360 -20.61 2.28 -16.90
N PRO A 361 -21.35 3.37 -17.24
CA PRO A 361 -22.76 3.67 -16.89
C PRO A 361 -23.92 2.63 -17.06
N LEU A 362 -23.74 1.32 -16.79
CA LEU A 362 -24.69 0.26 -17.09
C LEU A 362 -24.73 -0.96 -16.11
N SER A 363 -23.93 -1.04 -15.04
CA SER A 363 -23.83 -2.23 -14.13
C SER A 363 -24.90 -2.39 -13.01
N GLU A 364 -26.03 -3.04 -13.27
CA GLU A 364 -26.85 -3.62 -12.18
C GLU A 364 -26.19 -4.86 -11.55
N THR A 365 -26.48 -5.12 -10.27
CA THR A 365 -26.14 -6.41 -9.64
C THR A 365 -27.27 -7.40 -9.89
N ILE A 366 -27.12 -8.20 -10.94
CA ILE A 366 -28.14 -9.14 -11.40
C ILE A 366 -28.04 -10.44 -10.57
N ILE A 367 -29.03 -10.64 -9.70
CA ILE A 367 -29.10 -11.77 -8.77
C ILE A 367 -29.53 -13.04 -9.51
N LYS A 368 -28.86 -14.16 -9.25
CA LYS A 368 -29.27 -15.49 -9.75
C LYS A 368 -30.62 -15.91 -9.14
N GLU A 369 -31.60 -16.25 -9.97
CA GLU A 369 -32.92 -16.73 -9.54
C GLU A 369 -32.93 -18.24 -9.29
N ASP A 370 -32.46 -19.04 -10.26
CA ASP A 370 -32.60 -20.50 -10.24
C ASP A 370 -31.28 -21.29 -10.40
N ASN A 371 -31.39 -22.62 -10.52
CA ASN A 371 -30.29 -23.53 -10.85
C ASN A 371 -30.58 -24.37 -12.12
N ILE A 372 -31.51 -23.93 -12.99
CA ILE A 372 -32.10 -24.77 -14.05
C ILE A 372 -31.84 -24.19 -15.45
N HIS A 373 -32.04 -22.87 -15.63
CA HIS A 373 -31.92 -22.27 -16.97
C HIS A 373 -30.48 -21.84 -17.29
N PRO A 374 -30.06 -21.88 -18.56
CA PRO A 374 -28.81 -21.30 -19.03
C PRO A 374 -28.69 -19.80 -18.68
N LEU A 375 -27.47 -19.35 -18.42
CA LEU A 375 -27.16 -17.99 -17.96
C LEU A 375 -27.45 -16.91 -19.02
N ASN A 376 -27.50 -17.26 -20.31
CA ASN A 376 -27.96 -16.36 -21.37
C ASN A 376 -29.49 -16.25 -21.51
N GLN A 377 -30.27 -16.79 -20.57
CA GLN A 377 -31.73 -16.69 -20.55
C GLN A 377 -32.20 -15.88 -19.35
N GLY A 378 -33.16 -14.96 -19.57
CA GLY A 378 -33.71 -14.12 -18.52
C GLY A 378 -34.19 -14.89 -17.29
N SER A 379 -34.82 -16.05 -17.48
CA SER A 379 -35.31 -16.92 -16.40
C SER A 379 -34.24 -17.42 -15.42
N SER A 380 -32.95 -17.35 -15.79
CA SER A 380 -31.84 -17.65 -14.88
C SER A 380 -31.69 -16.60 -13.76
N TRP A 381 -32.31 -15.43 -13.88
CA TRP A 381 -32.00 -14.23 -13.11
C TRP A 381 -33.25 -13.53 -12.57
N VAL A 382 -33.11 -12.88 -11.43
CA VAL A 382 -34.20 -12.14 -10.77
C VAL A 382 -34.71 -11.05 -11.73
N GLY A 383 -36.03 -10.94 -11.86
CA GLY A 383 -36.66 -9.98 -12.77
C GLY A 383 -36.64 -10.36 -14.26
N GLY A 384 -36.00 -11.46 -14.65
CA GLY A 384 -35.98 -11.92 -16.04
C GLY A 384 -34.92 -11.24 -16.93
N ILE A 385 -33.93 -10.57 -16.34
CA ILE A 385 -32.91 -9.78 -17.04
C ILE A 385 -31.58 -10.53 -17.01
N THR A 386 -30.94 -10.73 -18.16
CA THR A 386 -29.58 -11.31 -18.23
C THR A 386 -28.53 -10.23 -18.02
N PRO A 387 -27.46 -10.46 -17.23
CA PRO A 387 -26.40 -9.49 -17.06
C PRO A 387 -25.66 -9.19 -18.38
N ASP A 388 -25.38 -7.91 -18.64
CA ASP A 388 -24.60 -7.37 -19.75
C ASP A 388 -23.18 -6.97 -19.34
N SER A 389 -22.37 -6.47 -20.29
CA SER A 389 -20.93 -6.14 -20.16
C SER A 389 -20.52 -5.29 -18.96
N ASN A 390 -21.49 -4.71 -18.27
CA ASN A 390 -21.31 -3.84 -17.15
C ASN A 390 -21.83 -4.52 -15.88
N ASP A 391 -22.93 -5.27 -15.95
CA ASP A 391 -23.60 -5.91 -14.81
C ASP A 391 -22.70 -6.86 -13.99
N ILE A 392 -22.95 -6.92 -12.67
CA ILE A 392 -22.32 -7.88 -11.76
C ILE A 392 -23.28 -9.06 -11.54
N ALA A 393 -22.89 -10.25 -11.99
CA ALA A 393 -23.64 -11.47 -11.72
C ALA A 393 -23.46 -11.91 -10.25
N LEU A 394 -24.53 -11.91 -9.45
CA LEU A 394 -24.50 -12.21 -8.01
C LEU A 394 -25.13 -13.56 -7.66
N TRP A 395 -24.35 -14.38 -6.94
CA TRP A 395 -24.82 -15.56 -6.22
C TRP A 395 -24.86 -15.28 -4.71
N ASN A 396 -26.05 -15.25 -4.11
CA ASN A 396 -26.24 -15.06 -2.67
C ASN A 396 -27.10 -16.14 -2.00
N ASN A 397 -28.29 -16.46 -2.51
CA ASN A 397 -29.31 -17.21 -1.74
C ASN A 397 -29.82 -18.51 -2.40
N VAL A 398 -29.51 -18.79 -3.67
CA VAL A 398 -30.02 -19.98 -4.36
C VAL A 398 -29.49 -21.27 -3.71
N VAL A 399 -30.38 -22.21 -3.38
CA VAL A 399 -30.03 -23.37 -2.56
C VAL A 399 -29.58 -24.57 -3.40
N GLY A 400 -28.39 -25.10 -3.11
CA GLY A 400 -27.88 -26.36 -3.65
C GLY A 400 -26.75 -26.18 -4.67
N ALA A 401 -26.24 -27.29 -5.21
CA ALA A 401 -25.20 -27.24 -6.23
C ALA A 401 -25.76 -26.67 -7.55
N ASN A 402 -25.19 -25.55 -7.99
CA ASN A 402 -25.61 -24.81 -9.18
C ASN A 402 -24.69 -25.18 -10.36
N SER A 403 -25.14 -26.03 -11.28
CA SER A 403 -24.37 -26.43 -12.46
C SER A 403 -25.16 -26.16 -13.74
N VAL A 404 -24.94 -24.98 -14.31
CA VAL A 404 -25.70 -24.43 -15.44
C VAL A 404 -24.82 -24.22 -16.67
N LEU A 405 -25.44 -24.01 -17.83
CA LEU A 405 -24.76 -23.63 -19.06
C LEU A 405 -24.63 -22.10 -19.15
N LEU A 406 -23.54 -21.57 -19.70
CA LEU A 406 -23.45 -20.16 -20.12
C LEU A 406 -24.42 -19.89 -21.29
N GLY A 407 -24.50 -20.84 -22.23
CA GLY A 407 -25.54 -20.93 -23.26
C GLY A 407 -25.32 -20.09 -24.53
N ALA A 408 -24.66 -18.94 -24.42
CA ALA A 408 -24.13 -18.14 -25.52
C ALA A 408 -22.78 -17.52 -25.11
N ASP A 409 -22.11 -16.79 -26.01
CA ASP A 409 -21.07 -15.85 -25.59
C ASP A 409 -21.73 -14.72 -24.79
N GLN A 410 -21.13 -14.32 -23.67
CA GLN A 410 -21.65 -13.31 -22.75
C GLN A 410 -20.53 -12.32 -22.41
N SER A 411 -20.90 -11.11 -22.01
CA SER A 411 -20.00 -10.15 -21.39
C SER A 411 -20.68 -9.71 -20.11
N TRP A 412 -19.97 -9.73 -18.98
CA TRP A 412 -20.41 -9.19 -17.68
C TRP A 412 -19.40 -8.17 -17.18
N GLY A 413 -19.77 -7.23 -16.32
CA GLY A 413 -18.79 -6.40 -15.63
C GLY A 413 -18.05 -7.16 -14.53
N GLY A 414 -18.70 -8.16 -13.91
CA GLY A 414 -18.04 -9.03 -12.94
C GLY A 414 -18.90 -10.16 -12.39
N ILE A 415 -18.31 -10.95 -11.48
CA ILE A 415 -18.97 -12.00 -10.71
C ILE A 415 -18.74 -11.77 -9.23
N THR A 416 -19.82 -11.79 -8.45
CA THR A 416 -19.75 -11.81 -6.98
C THR A 416 -20.44 -13.05 -6.44
N VAL A 417 -19.77 -13.74 -5.51
CA VAL A 417 -20.39 -14.80 -4.69
C VAL A 417 -20.30 -14.40 -3.23
N ASP A 418 -21.47 -14.13 -2.66
CA ASP A 418 -21.63 -13.68 -1.28
C ASP A 418 -21.29 -14.79 -0.27
N ALA A 419 -20.91 -14.40 0.94
CA ALA A 419 -20.56 -15.33 2.02
C ALA A 419 -21.73 -16.22 2.48
N SER A 420 -22.98 -15.83 2.20
CA SER A 420 -24.19 -16.61 2.52
C SER A 420 -24.50 -17.75 1.54
N HIS A 421 -23.85 -17.80 0.37
CA HIS A 421 -24.16 -18.82 -0.64
C HIS A 421 -23.62 -20.22 -0.25
N VAL A 422 -24.42 -21.27 -0.53
CA VAL A 422 -24.13 -22.66 -0.15
C VAL A 422 -24.32 -23.64 -1.30
N GLY A 423 -23.36 -24.56 -1.45
CA GLY A 423 -23.28 -25.47 -2.61
C GLY A 423 -22.16 -25.05 -3.56
N SER A 424 -21.78 -25.90 -4.51
CA SER A 424 -20.75 -25.54 -5.50
C SER A 424 -21.40 -24.95 -6.75
N ILE A 425 -20.77 -23.92 -7.33
CA ILE A 425 -21.16 -23.28 -8.58
C ILE A 425 -20.32 -23.86 -9.73
N SER A 426 -20.95 -24.10 -10.88
CA SER A 426 -20.31 -24.51 -12.14
C SER A 426 -21.00 -23.84 -13.33
N ILE A 427 -20.27 -22.98 -14.02
CA ILE A 427 -20.68 -22.34 -15.28
C ILE A 427 -20.05 -23.16 -16.42
N ASN A 428 -20.85 -23.73 -17.31
CA ASN A 428 -20.39 -24.70 -18.30
C ASN A 428 -20.69 -24.26 -19.75
N GLY A 429 -19.85 -24.63 -20.72
CA GLY A 429 -20.10 -24.37 -22.14
C GLY A 429 -18.81 -24.19 -22.93
N GLY A 430 -18.93 -24.21 -24.26
CA GLY A 430 -17.84 -23.89 -25.18
C GLY A 430 -17.79 -22.42 -25.62
N THR A 431 -18.63 -21.57 -25.02
CA THR A 431 -18.70 -20.13 -25.29
C THR A 431 -17.83 -19.34 -24.31
N THR A 432 -17.61 -18.05 -24.60
CA THR A 432 -16.74 -17.15 -23.85
C THR A 432 -17.55 -16.22 -22.95
N LEU A 433 -17.02 -15.94 -21.76
CA LEU A 433 -17.49 -14.92 -20.85
C LEU A 433 -16.45 -13.80 -20.77
N ALA A 434 -16.73 -12.65 -21.38
CA ALA A 434 -15.94 -11.46 -21.14
C ALA A 434 -16.27 -10.86 -19.77
N LEU A 435 -15.27 -10.37 -19.05
CA LEU A 435 -15.38 -9.72 -17.74
C LEU A 435 -14.79 -8.31 -17.81
N GLY A 436 -15.55 -7.34 -17.32
CA GLY A 436 -15.11 -5.97 -17.05
C GLY A 436 -14.40 -5.83 -15.71
N GLU A 437 -14.28 -4.58 -15.24
CA GLU A 437 -13.32 -4.25 -14.19
C GLU A 437 -13.62 -4.90 -12.84
N ALA A 438 -14.91 -5.12 -12.54
CA ALA A 438 -15.34 -5.72 -11.27
C ALA A 438 -14.85 -7.16 -11.07
N GLY A 439 -14.41 -7.82 -12.15
CA GLY A 439 -13.65 -9.07 -12.08
C GLY A 439 -14.39 -10.15 -11.30
N ILE A 440 -13.76 -10.70 -10.26
CA ILE A 440 -14.32 -11.81 -9.47
C ILE A 440 -14.08 -11.63 -7.98
N THR A 441 -15.15 -11.44 -7.21
CA THR A 441 -15.14 -11.50 -5.74
C THR A 441 -15.77 -12.80 -5.25
N PHE A 442 -14.99 -13.61 -4.52
CA PHE A 442 -15.40 -14.93 -4.06
C PHE A 442 -15.02 -15.14 -2.59
N VAL A 443 -16.03 -15.19 -1.72
CA VAL A 443 -15.85 -15.28 -0.27
C VAL A 443 -16.12 -16.68 0.33
N PRO A 444 -17.12 -17.48 -0.10
CA PRO A 444 -17.54 -18.69 0.62
C PRO A 444 -16.67 -19.94 0.39
N ASN A 445 -16.68 -20.85 1.37
CA ASN A 445 -15.85 -22.07 1.38
C ASN A 445 -16.46 -23.21 0.54
N ILE A 446 -16.67 -22.94 -0.75
CA ILE A 446 -17.30 -23.83 -1.73
C ILE A 446 -16.42 -23.95 -2.98
N SER A 447 -16.87 -24.65 -4.03
CA SER A 447 -16.18 -24.60 -5.33
C SER A 447 -16.89 -23.65 -6.29
N LEU A 448 -16.15 -22.76 -6.95
CA LEU A 448 -16.60 -22.00 -8.13
C LEU A 448 -15.82 -22.51 -9.35
N ASN A 449 -16.53 -23.07 -10.33
CA ASN A 449 -15.96 -23.65 -11.54
C ASN A 449 -16.46 -22.92 -12.79
N ILE A 450 -15.64 -22.07 -13.37
CA ILE A 450 -15.92 -21.41 -14.65
C ILE A 450 -15.28 -22.28 -15.74
N ASN A 451 -16.08 -23.17 -16.34
CA ASN A 451 -15.64 -24.13 -17.36
C ASN A 451 -15.76 -23.59 -18.81
N CYS A 452 -16.34 -22.40 -18.99
CA CYS A 452 -16.21 -21.57 -20.19
C CYS A 452 -14.86 -20.82 -20.22
N GLY A 453 -14.50 -20.24 -21.36
CA GLY A 453 -13.36 -19.32 -21.47
C GLY A 453 -13.70 -17.97 -20.86
N ILE A 454 -12.73 -17.30 -20.23
CA ILE A 454 -12.83 -15.91 -19.77
C ILE A 454 -12.05 -15.01 -20.72
N ALA A 455 -12.56 -13.82 -21.00
CA ALA A 455 -11.83 -12.72 -21.61
C ALA A 455 -11.83 -11.51 -20.67
N LEU A 456 -10.71 -10.82 -20.51
CA LEU A 456 -10.68 -9.53 -19.80
C LEU A 456 -10.95 -8.39 -20.79
N THR A 457 -11.63 -7.33 -20.34
CA THR A 457 -11.83 -6.09 -21.09
C THR A 457 -11.26 -4.86 -20.40
N SER A 458 -10.57 -5.06 -19.28
CA SER A 458 -9.93 -4.06 -18.43
C SER A 458 -8.97 -4.75 -17.45
N ASP A 459 -8.15 -3.98 -16.75
CA ASP A 459 -7.37 -4.49 -15.61
C ASP A 459 -8.31 -4.96 -14.49
N GLN A 460 -7.95 -5.98 -13.71
CA GLN A 460 -8.85 -6.61 -12.74
C GLN A 460 -8.14 -7.04 -11.46
N ILE A 461 -8.88 -7.04 -10.34
CA ILE A 461 -8.48 -7.66 -9.09
C ILE A 461 -9.48 -8.78 -8.75
N TRP A 462 -8.99 -10.01 -8.60
CA TRP A 462 -9.79 -11.15 -8.16
C TRP A 462 -9.53 -11.44 -6.68
N SER A 463 -10.58 -11.30 -5.87
CA SER A 463 -10.55 -11.38 -4.40
C SER A 463 -11.16 -12.69 -3.92
N LEU A 464 -10.33 -13.75 -3.87
CA LEU A 464 -10.76 -15.14 -3.76
C LEU A 464 -10.46 -15.72 -2.37
N ARG A 465 -11.20 -15.32 -1.33
CA ARG A 465 -10.80 -15.45 0.08
C ARG A 465 -10.82 -16.90 0.61
N THR A 466 -11.85 -17.70 0.33
CA THR A 466 -11.92 -19.13 0.74
C THR A 466 -12.44 -20.04 -0.38
N GLY A 467 -12.46 -21.37 -0.20
CA GLY A 467 -12.97 -22.33 -1.19
C GLY A 467 -11.98 -22.79 -2.27
N PHE A 468 -12.51 -23.40 -3.34
CA PHE A 468 -11.77 -23.84 -4.55
C PHE A 468 -12.22 -23.03 -5.77
N PHE A 469 -11.31 -22.26 -6.35
CA PHE A 469 -11.60 -21.48 -7.56
C PHE A 469 -10.98 -22.16 -8.78
N ASN A 470 -11.77 -22.42 -9.81
CA ASN A 470 -11.35 -23.11 -11.03
C ASN A 470 -11.83 -22.35 -12.28
N VAL A 471 -10.94 -21.99 -13.20
CA VAL A 471 -11.25 -21.39 -14.51
C VAL A 471 -10.76 -22.29 -15.64
N SER A 472 -11.43 -22.29 -16.79
CA SER A 472 -11.02 -23.02 -18.00
C SER A 472 -9.81 -22.37 -18.64
N SER A 473 -10.01 -21.30 -19.42
CA SER A 473 -8.98 -20.47 -20.06
C SER A 473 -9.24 -18.99 -19.78
N ILE A 474 -8.20 -18.16 -19.93
CA ILE A 474 -8.29 -16.71 -19.78
C ILE A 474 -7.56 -16.05 -20.96
N ASP A 475 -8.19 -15.10 -21.64
CA ASP A 475 -7.53 -14.13 -22.51
C ASP A 475 -7.45 -12.80 -21.77
N THR A 476 -6.25 -12.25 -21.61
CA THR A 476 -6.03 -10.96 -20.93
C THR A 476 -6.25 -9.76 -21.82
N HIS A 477 -6.23 -9.90 -23.15
CA HIS A 477 -6.26 -8.76 -24.10
C HIS A 477 -5.29 -7.60 -23.77
N GLY A 478 -4.15 -7.89 -23.12
CA GLY A 478 -3.16 -6.89 -22.69
C GLY A 478 -3.34 -6.36 -21.26
N HIS A 479 -4.43 -6.70 -20.57
CA HIS A 479 -4.78 -6.18 -19.26
C HIS A 479 -4.13 -6.91 -18.07
N THR A 480 -3.91 -6.16 -16.99
CA THR A 480 -3.35 -6.70 -15.74
C THR A 480 -4.41 -7.45 -14.94
N LEU A 481 -4.15 -8.70 -14.56
CA LEU A 481 -4.98 -9.47 -13.64
C LEU A 481 -4.24 -9.74 -12.33
N THR A 482 -4.64 -9.05 -11.27
CA THR A 482 -4.20 -9.32 -9.90
C THR A 482 -5.08 -10.38 -9.26
N VAL A 483 -4.47 -11.39 -8.64
CA VAL A 483 -5.16 -12.52 -8.00
C VAL A 483 -4.73 -12.64 -6.54
N SER A 484 -5.69 -12.53 -5.63
CA SER A 484 -5.45 -12.51 -4.17
C SER A 484 -6.26 -13.60 -3.44
N GLY A 485 -6.16 -13.65 -2.11
CA GLY A 485 -6.93 -14.56 -1.25
C GLY A 485 -6.32 -15.95 -1.06
N GLY A 486 -7.17 -16.94 -0.79
CA GLY A 486 -6.82 -18.27 -0.27
C GLY A 486 -6.00 -19.17 -1.18
N SER A 487 -5.75 -20.40 -0.69
CA SER A 487 -4.70 -21.30 -1.17
C SER A 487 -5.06 -22.26 -2.31
N ASN A 488 -6.27 -22.21 -2.87
CA ASN A 488 -6.75 -23.17 -3.89
C ASN A 488 -7.36 -22.48 -5.12
N LYS A 489 -6.54 -21.75 -5.89
CA LYS A 489 -6.93 -21.12 -7.14
C LYS A 489 -6.32 -21.85 -8.33
N LYS A 490 -7.09 -22.10 -9.40
CA LYS A 490 -6.66 -22.98 -10.49
C LYS A 490 -7.14 -22.56 -11.88
N PHE A 491 -6.23 -22.39 -12.83
CA PHE A 491 -6.53 -22.15 -14.25
C PHE A 491 -6.21 -23.43 -15.05
N LYS A 492 -7.17 -23.99 -15.79
CA LYS A 492 -7.11 -25.32 -16.43
C LYS A 492 -6.55 -25.32 -17.86
N ARG A 493 -6.10 -24.15 -18.32
CA ARG A 493 -5.50 -23.85 -19.63
C ARG A 493 -4.52 -22.69 -19.47
N ALA A 494 -3.73 -22.44 -20.51
CA ALA A 494 -2.87 -21.27 -20.59
C ALA A 494 -3.68 -19.96 -20.51
N VAL A 495 -3.05 -18.92 -19.97
CA VAL A 495 -3.50 -17.54 -20.10
C VAL A 495 -2.89 -16.94 -21.37
N VAL A 496 -3.68 -16.32 -22.22
CA VAL A 496 -3.23 -15.65 -23.45
C VAL A 496 -3.49 -14.14 -23.37
N GLY A 497 -3.22 -13.38 -24.44
CA GLY A 497 -3.52 -11.94 -24.51
C GLY A 497 -2.39 -10.98 -24.13
N GLY A 498 -1.34 -11.44 -23.45
CA GLY A 498 -0.11 -10.67 -23.19
C GLY A 498 -0.11 -9.74 -21.98
N GLY A 499 -1.23 -9.57 -21.27
CA GLY A 499 -1.32 -8.76 -20.06
C GLY A 499 -0.66 -9.40 -18.84
N GLN A 500 -0.31 -8.59 -17.83
CA GLN A 500 0.43 -9.06 -16.64
C GLN A 500 -0.46 -9.83 -15.67
N ILE A 501 0.06 -10.88 -15.03
CA ILE A 501 -0.57 -11.57 -13.90
C ILE A 501 0.17 -11.23 -12.61
N ILE A 502 -0.54 -10.79 -11.57
CA ILE A 502 0.05 -10.52 -10.24
C ILE A 502 -0.54 -11.50 -9.23
N VAL A 503 0.26 -12.42 -8.70
CA VAL A 503 -0.15 -13.36 -7.65
C VAL A 503 0.16 -12.74 -6.29
N ARG A 504 -0.82 -12.04 -5.71
CA ARG A 504 -0.65 -11.20 -4.50
C ARG A 504 -0.71 -11.98 -3.17
N SER A 505 -1.38 -13.12 -3.13
CA SER A 505 -1.41 -13.99 -1.95
C SER A 505 -1.96 -15.39 -2.25
N GLY A 506 -1.63 -16.35 -1.37
CA GLY A 506 -2.05 -17.74 -1.52
C GLY A 506 -1.40 -18.43 -2.71
N THR A 507 -2.07 -19.45 -3.25
CA THR A 507 -1.53 -20.28 -4.34
C THR A 507 -2.38 -20.17 -5.59
N LEU A 508 -1.76 -19.84 -6.72
CA LEU A 508 -2.32 -19.94 -8.07
C LEU A 508 -1.72 -21.15 -8.79
N THR A 509 -2.57 -22.03 -9.33
CA THR A 509 -2.16 -23.26 -10.03
C THR A 509 -2.58 -23.25 -11.49
N PHE A 510 -1.64 -23.31 -12.42
CA PHE A 510 -1.87 -23.65 -13.82
C PHE A 510 -1.88 -25.17 -13.99
N ASP A 511 -3.00 -25.75 -14.45
CA ASP A 511 -3.12 -27.15 -14.86
C ASP A 511 -3.29 -27.17 -16.37
N THR A 512 -2.22 -27.41 -17.13
CA THR A 512 -2.18 -27.16 -18.57
C THR A 512 -2.36 -28.45 -19.39
N ASN A 513 -3.08 -29.44 -18.84
CA ASN A 513 -3.34 -30.72 -19.49
C ASN A 513 -4.16 -30.62 -20.81
N THR A 514 -4.85 -29.49 -21.08
CA THR A 514 -6.00 -29.50 -22.00
C THR A 514 -5.92 -28.68 -23.29
N GLU A 515 -4.84 -27.93 -23.60
CA GLU A 515 -4.63 -27.42 -24.98
C GLU A 515 -3.21 -26.87 -25.29
N SER A 516 -3.00 -26.41 -26.52
CA SER A 516 -1.75 -25.87 -27.07
C SER A 516 -1.88 -24.40 -27.48
N GLY A 517 -1.15 -23.52 -26.82
CA GLY A 517 -1.02 -22.10 -27.14
C GLY A 517 0.09 -21.50 -26.28
N ALA A 518 0.82 -20.50 -26.78
CA ALA A 518 1.88 -19.83 -26.03
C ALA A 518 1.26 -18.74 -25.12
N PRO A 519 1.46 -18.80 -23.80
CA PRO A 519 1.13 -17.72 -22.88
C PRO A 519 2.16 -16.58 -22.98
N PHE A 520 1.68 -15.37 -23.18
CA PHE A 520 2.52 -14.16 -23.36
C PHE A 520 2.49 -13.20 -22.16
N SER A 521 1.89 -13.61 -21.04
CA SER A 521 1.80 -12.80 -19.82
C SER A 521 3.14 -12.73 -19.08
N LYS A 522 3.50 -11.53 -18.61
CA LYS A 522 4.47 -11.37 -17.51
C LYS A 522 3.80 -11.79 -16.20
N ILE A 523 4.51 -12.42 -15.28
CA ILE A 523 3.96 -12.85 -14.00
C ILE A 523 4.78 -12.31 -12.83
N LEU A 524 4.13 -11.62 -11.90
CA LEU A 524 4.68 -11.19 -10.62
C LEU A 524 4.17 -12.10 -9.50
N VAL A 525 5.04 -12.58 -8.62
CA VAL A 525 4.68 -13.39 -7.45
C VAL A 525 5.23 -12.73 -6.20
N THR A 526 4.34 -12.17 -5.39
CA THR A 526 4.66 -11.33 -4.24
C THR A 526 5.06 -12.16 -3.00
N PRO A 527 5.53 -11.52 -1.90
CA PRO A 527 5.94 -12.23 -0.69
C PRO A 527 4.84 -13.12 -0.13
N GLY A 528 5.20 -14.36 0.22
CA GLY A 528 4.26 -15.36 0.75
C GLY A 528 3.32 -16.02 -0.27
N ALA A 529 3.22 -15.50 -1.50
CA ALA A 529 2.43 -16.09 -2.57
C ALA A 529 3.13 -17.31 -3.22
N SER A 530 2.39 -18.06 -4.04
CA SER A 530 2.91 -19.23 -4.75
C SER A 530 2.25 -19.43 -6.11
N LEU A 531 3.07 -19.59 -7.14
CA LEU A 531 2.70 -19.95 -8.50
C LEU A 531 3.08 -21.41 -8.73
N VAL A 532 2.15 -22.22 -9.24
CA VAL A 532 2.33 -23.66 -9.45
C VAL A 532 1.90 -24.04 -10.85
N TYR A 533 2.72 -24.76 -11.60
CA TYR A 533 2.32 -25.48 -12.81
C TYR A 533 2.18 -26.97 -12.46
N ASP A 534 0.96 -27.53 -12.56
CA ASP A 534 0.56 -28.86 -12.09
C ASP A 534 -0.01 -29.72 -13.22
N LYS A 535 0.81 -30.66 -13.75
CA LYS A 535 0.51 -31.59 -14.86
C LYS A 535 0.21 -30.89 -16.18
N HIS A 536 1.10 -31.10 -17.15
CA HIS A 536 1.12 -30.41 -18.43
C HIS A 536 1.38 -31.43 -19.54
N THR A 537 0.53 -31.47 -20.56
CA THR A 537 0.64 -32.47 -21.64
C THR A 537 1.64 -32.01 -22.69
N GLY A 538 2.85 -32.56 -22.61
CA GLY A 538 3.99 -32.19 -23.47
C GLY A 538 4.61 -30.84 -23.10
N SER A 539 5.59 -30.42 -23.90
CA SER A 539 6.32 -29.14 -23.74
C SER A 539 5.46 -27.91 -23.99
N LYS A 540 5.59 -26.87 -23.14
CA LYS A 540 4.84 -25.60 -23.24
C LYS A 540 5.74 -24.37 -23.04
N THR A 541 5.44 -23.26 -23.70
CA THR A 541 5.78 -21.93 -23.13
C THR A 541 4.85 -21.68 -21.94
N LEU A 542 5.32 -20.98 -20.89
CA LEU A 542 4.62 -20.77 -19.61
C LEU A 542 4.31 -19.31 -19.30
N ALA A 543 5.23 -18.40 -19.66
CA ALA A 543 5.12 -16.96 -19.43
C ALA A 543 6.09 -16.21 -20.35
N ALA A 544 5.89 -14.90 -20.48
CA ALA A 544 6.89 -14.00 -21.03
C ALA A 544 8.04 -13.80 -20.03
N ASP A 545 7.75 -13.25 -18.85
CA ASP A 545 8.69 -13.10 -17.73
C ASP A 545 8.08 -13.65 -16.44
N ILE A 546 8.91 -14.09 -15.48
CA ILE A 546 8.46 -14.38 -14.10
C ILE A 546 9.35 -13.65 -13.10
N THR A 547 8.77 -12.70 -12.36
CA THR A 547 9.41 -12.01 -11.25
C THR A 547 8.95 -12.58 -9.91
N LEU A 548 9.91 -12.95 -9.06
CA LEU A 548 9.70 -13.45 -7.70
C LEU A 548 10.17 -12.40 -6.68
N GLU A 549 9.23 -11.65 -6.13
CA GLU A 549 9.41 -10.76 -4.96
C GLU A 549 9.32 -11.61 -3.70
N CYS A 550 10.36 -12.40 -3.40
CA CYS A 550 10.31 -13.46 -2.37
C CYS A 550 9.18 -14.51 -2.57
N GLY A 551 8.56 -14.52 -3.75
CA GLY A 551 7.52 -15.46 -4.16
C GLY A 551 8.05 -16.86 -4.46
N LYS A 552 7.14 -17.80 -4.68
CA LYS A 552 7.47 -19.22 -4.95
C LYS A 552 6.96 -19.65 -6.32
N LEU A 553 7.80 -20.29 -7.11
CA LEU A 553 7.45 -20.99 -8.35
C LEU A 553 7.60 -22.51 -8.13
N GLN A 554 6.60 -23.30 -8.51
CA GLN A 554 6.67 -24.77 -8.50
C GLN A 554 6.29 -25.36 -9.86
N MET A 555 7.17 -26.17 -10.42
CA MET A 555 6.92 -27.00 -11.61
C MET A 555 6.69 -28.44 -11.17
N LYS A 556 5.52 -29.03 -11.43
CA LYS A 556 5.23 -30.45 -11.15
C LYS A 556 5.16 -31.25 -12.45
N GLY A 557 5.75 -32.44 -12.45
CA GLY A 557 5.86 -33.27 -13.64
C GLY A 557 4.56 -33.88 -14.13
N ASP A 558 4.53 -34.12 -15.44
CA ASP A 558 3.51 -34.92 -16.09
C ASP A 558 3.72 -36.41 -15.80
N LYS A 559 2.60 -37.14 -15.73
CA LYS A 559 2.57 -38.60 -15.59
C LYS A 559 2.63 -39.32 -16.94
N ALA A 560 2.24 -38.64 -18.04
CA ALA A 560 2.20 -39.24 -19.36
C ALA A 560 3.55 -39.18 -20.09
N ALA A 561 4.20 -38.01 -20.17
CA ALA A 561 5.40 -37.77 -20.98
C ALA A 561 6.51 -36.99 -20.25
N PRO A 562 7.77 -37.06 -20.72
CA PRO A 562 8.81 -36.07 -20.43
C PRO A 562 8.37 -34.68 -20.89
N THR A 563 8.74 -33.65 -20.14
CA THR A 563 8.38 -32.27 -20.49
C THR A 563 9.59 -31.34 -20.52
N ILE A 564 9.50 -30.35 -21.41
CA ILE A 564 10.45 -29.24 -21.54
C ILE A 564 9.59 -28.00 -21.64
N ASP A 565 9.44 -27.30 -20.53
CA ASP A 565 8.70 -26.06 -20.48
C ASP A 565 9.64 -24.86 -20.61
N THR A 566 9.15 -23.76 -21.15
CA THR A 566 9.92 -22.56 -21.46
C THR A 566 9.25 -21.31 -20.86
N ILE A 567 10.02 -20.42 -20.29
CA ILE A 567 9.68 -19.00 -20.09
C ILE A 567 10.42 -18.28 -21.23
N ASP A 568 9.73 -17.47 -22.02
CA ASP A 568 10.32 -16.92 -23.24
C ASP A 568 11.41 -15.86 -22.94
N GLY A 569 11.25 -15.14 -21.82
CA GLY A 569 12.19 -14.18 -21.23
C GLY A 569 12.71 -14.63 -19.86
N ASP A 570 12.80 -13.70 -18.89
CA ASP A 570 13.63 -13.89 -17.70
C ASP A 570 12.89 -14.48 -16.49
N ILE A 571 13.63 -15.24 -15.67
CA ILE A 571 13.30 -15.42 -14.25
C ILE A 571 14.01 -14.32 -13.48
N THR A 572 13.26 -13.34 -12.96
CA THR A 572 13.78 -12.28 -12.10
C THR A 572 13.54 -12.61 -10.63
N ILE A 573 14.57 -12.44 -9.78
CA ILE A 573 14.46 -12.47 -8.32
C ILE A 573 14.69 -11.05 -7.82
N ALA A 574 13.65 -10.45 -7.24
CA ALA A 574 13.65 -9.04 -6.88
C ALA A 574 13.95 -8.80 -5.39
N ASP A 575 14.56 -7.66 -5.09
CA ASP A 575 14.86 -7.17 -3.74
C ASP A 575 13.76 -6.20 -3.30
N THR A 576 12.73 -6.74 -2.63
CA THR A 576 11.48 -6.01 -2.34
C THR A 576 10.93 -6.31 -0.95
N ASP A 577 10.36 -5.29 -0.32
CA ASP A 577 9.70 -5.31 0.99
C ASP A 577 8.78 -6.54 1.21
N PRO A 578 9.17 -7.48 2.07
CA PRO A 578 8.33 -8.57 2.49
C PRO A 578 7.78 -8.28 3.89
N ALA A 579 6.57 -7.73 3.93
CA ALA A 579 5.74 -7.50 5.12
C ALA A 579 5.33 -8.79 5.90
N GLY A 580 6.15 -9.85 5.88
CA GLY A 580 5.77 -11.20 6.31
C GLY A 580 6.86 -12.27 6.45
N GLY A 581 8.15 -11.92 6.61
CA GLY A 581 9.18 -12.81 7.18
C GLY A 581 9.67 -14.01 6.33
N ASN A 582 11.01 -14.14 6.23
CA ASN A 582 11.77 -15.04 5.34
C ASN A 582 11.67 -14.65 3.86
N SER A 583 12.70 -13.93 3.42
CA SER A 583 12.70 -13.12 2.20
C SER A 583 13.57 -13.73 1.10
N ILE A 584 13.18 -14.90 0.58
CA ILE A 584 13.91 -15.56 -0.52
C ILE A 584 12.96 -16.06 -1.60
N GLY A 585 13.36 -15.92 -2.86
CA GLY A 585 12.66 -16.57 -3.98
C GLY A 585 12.85 -18.09 -3.92
N VAL A 586 11.82 -18.87 -4.25
CA VAL A 586 11.94 -20.35 -4.26
C VAL A 586 11.42 -20.94 -5.56
N VAL A 587 12.28 -21.64 -6.29
CA VAL A 587 11.93 -22.38 -7.51
C VAL A 587 12.04 -23.88 -7.24
N THR A 588 10.92 -24.60 -7.34
CA THR A 588 10.79 -26.02 -6.97
C THR A 588 10.40 -26.89 -8.16
N LEU A 589 11.27 -27.79 -8.60
CA LEU A 589 10.93 -28.84 -9.56
C LEU A 589 10.52 -30.13 -8.84
N SER A 590 9.33 -30.63 -9.14
CA SER A 590 8.69 -31.79 -8.52
C SER A 590 8.37 -32.83 -9.62
N PRO A 591 9.36 -33.54 -10.17
CA PRO A 591 9.15 -34.52 -11.23
C PRO A 591 8.32 -35.72 -10.76
N ASP A 592 7.64 -36.39 -11.69
CA ASP A 592 6.89 -37.61 -11.42
C ASP A 592 7.83 -38.83 -11.37
N SER A 593 7.43 -39.88 -10.64
CA SER A 593 8.24 -41.10 -10.54
C SER A 593 8.47 -41.80 -11.89
N ALA A 594 7.63 -41.53 -12.90
CA ALA A 594 7.76 -42.10 -14.24
C ALA A 594 8.44 -41.18 -15.26
N ARG A 595 8.65 -39.88 -15.00
CA ARG A 595 9.05 -38.85 -16.01
C ARG A 595 9.98 -37.77 -15.46
N ASN A 596 10.69 -37.06 -16.34
CA ASN A 596 11.48 -35.88 -16.00
C ASN A 596 10.74 -34.58 -16.31
N VAL A 597 11.17 -33.50 -15.65
CA VAL A 597 10.70 -32.12 -15.90
C VAL A 597 11.89 -31.26 -16.29
N ARG A 598 11.72 -30.39 -17.29
CA ARG A 598 12.72 -29.35 -17.57
C ARG A 598 12.03 -28.00 -17.66
N LEU A 599 12.67 -26.98 -17.12
CA LEU A 599 12.33 -25.59 -17.30
C LEU A 599 13.47 -24.92 -18.07
N VAL A 600 13.14 -24.09 -19.05
CA VAL A 600 14.06 -23.25 -19.81
C VAL A 600 13.61 -21.81 -19.60
N ALA A 601 14.52 -20.87 -19.44
CA ALA A 601 14.25 -19.43 -19.45
C ALA A 601 15.32 -18.72 -20.30
N GLU A 602 15.18 -17.42 -20.57
CA GLU A 602 16.27 -16.66 -21.18
C GLU A 602 17.45 -16.55 -20.21
N ARG A 603 17.25 -15.86 -19.08
CA ARG A 603 18.25 -15.65 -18.03
C ARG A 603 17.67 -15.87 -16.63
N LEU A 604 18.58 -15.96 -15.66
CA LEU A 604 18.31 -15.62 -14.27
C LEU A 604 18.78 -14.18 -14.08
N ASN A 605 17.84 -13.27 -13.86
CA ASN A 605 18.10 -11.92 -13.40
C ASN A 605 17.97 -11.91 -11.88
N GLN A 606 19.00 -11.43 -11.17
CA GLN A 606 19.04 -11.43 -9.71
C GLN A 606 19.43 -10.03 -9.27
N GLU A 607 18.51 -9.35 -8.61
CA GLU A 607 18.76 -8.04 -8.05
C GLU A 607 19.80 -8.12 -6.91
N ARG A 608 20.37 -6.98 -6.54
CA ARG A 608 21.31 -6.93 -5.42
C ARG A 608 20.62 -7.44 -4.16
N ASN A 609 21.34 -8.11 -3.27
CA ASN A 609 20.82 -8.70 -2.02
C ASN A 609 19.79 -9.84 -2.13
N ALA A 610 19.08 -9.96 -3.25
CA ALA A 610 18.09 -11.02 -3.46
C ALA A 610 18.72 -12.42 -3.35
N ILE A 611 18.05 -13.36 -2.68
CA ILE A 611 18.49 -14.76 -2.53
C ILE A 611 17.44 -15.69 -3.16
N VAL A 612 17.91 -16.73 -3.88
CA VAL A 612 17.03 -17.74 -4.49
C VAL A 612 17.42 -19.17 -4.11
N LEU A 613 16.40 -19.99 -3.82
CA LEU A 613 16.53 -21.43 -3.64
C LEU A 613 16.01 -22.17 -4.87
N PHE A 614 16.90 -22.89 -5.57
CA PHE A 614 16.52 -23.91 -6.53
C PHE A 614 16.53 -25.29 -5.88
N ARG A 615 15.42 -26.01 -5.97
CA ARG A 615 15.32 -27.36 -5.40
C ARG A 615 14.48 -28.32 -6.22
N GLY A 616 14.79 -29.60 -6.12
CA GLY A 616 13.99 -30.65 -6.74
C GLY A 616 14.65 -32.02 -6.70
N THR A 617 13.84 -33.06 -6.92
CA THR A 617 14.34 -34.44 -6.95
C THR A 617 15.27 -34.64 -8.14
N ASN A 618 16.52 -35.08 -7.88
CA ASN A 618 17.58 -35.26 -8.88
C ASN A 618 17.78 -34.03 -9.80
N LEU A 619 17.60 -32.82 -9.27
CA LEU A 619 17.77 -31.56 -10.02
C LEU A 619 19.20 -31.46 -10.58
N GLY A 620 19.34 -31.32 -11.90
CA GLY A 620 20.61 -31.25 -12.62
C GLY A 620 21.50 -32.49 -12.51
N THR A 621 21.06 -33.56 -11.86
CA THR A 621 21.88 -34.77 -11.63
C THR A 621 22.19 -35.50 -12.93
N TYR A 622 21.23 -35.47 -13.86
CA TYR A 622 21.40 -35.97 -15.22
C TYR A 622 21.50 -34.78 -16.20
N THR A 623 22.14 -34.99 -17.34
CA THR A 623 22.21 -33.98 -18.40
C THR A 623 20.82 -33.62 -18.92
N ALA A 624 20.64 -32.40 -19.38
CA ALA A 624 19.40 -31.89 -19.95
C ALA A 624 18.98 -32.58 -21.27
N ILE A 625 19.79 -33.48 -21.83
CA ILE A 625 19.39 -34.38 -22.91
C ILE A 625 18.72 -35.64 -22.34
N SER A 626 19.17 -36.12 -21.18
CA SER A 626 18.68 -37.32 -20.50
C SER A 626 17.22 -37.21 -20.06
N GLN A 627 16.39 -38.20 -20.40
CA GLN A 627 14.97 -38.28 -20.00
C GLN A 627 14.76 -39.23 -18.80
N MET A 628 15.74 -39.30 -17.88
CA MET A 628 15.67 -40.19 -16.71
C MET A 628 14.45 -39.83 -15.82
N PRO A 629 13.54 -40.78 -15.54
CA PRO A 629 12.41 -40.58 -14.64
C PRO A 629 12.81 -39.98 -13.29
N ASN A 630 11.89 -39.24 -12.67
CA ASN A 630 12.10 -38.62 -11.35
C ASN A 630 13.31 -37.66 -11.32
N SER A 631 13.53 -36.88 -12.38
CA SER A 631 14.61 -35.89 -12.47
C SER A 631 14.16 -34.53 -13.00
N GLY A 632 14.91 -33.48 -12.66
CA GLY A 632 14.63 -32.08 -13.03
C GLY A 632 15.83 -31.40 -13.68
N ASN A 633 15.61 -30.46 -14.60
CA ASN A 633 16.64 -29.51 -15.06
C ASN A 633 16.05 -28.09 -15.16
N ILE A 634 16.85 -27.06 -14.88
CA ILE A 634 16.51 -25.65 -15.18
C ILE A 634 17.64 -25.09 -16.04
N LEU A 635 17.33 -24.60 -17.24
CA LEU A 635 18.31 -24.09 -18.20
C LEU A 635 18.06 -22.61 -18.51
N PHE A 636 19.12 -21.93 -18.90
CA PHE A 636 19.09 -20.56 -19.38
C PHE A 636 19.68 -20.54 -20.80
N THR A 637 18.95 -19.97 -21.77
CA THR A 637 19.42 -19.87 -23.17
C THR A 637 20.55 -18.85 -23.31
N ASN A 638 20.56 -17.84 -22.43
CA ASN A 638 21.63 -16.87 -22.24
C ASN A 638 22.23 -17.11 -20.83
N PRO A 639 23.19 -18.04 -20.70
CA PRO A 639 23.59 -18.61 -19.43
C PRO A 639 24.36 -17.63 -18.53
N LEU A 640 24.25 -17.86 -17.23
CA LEU A 640 24.93 -17.08 -16.18
C LEU A 640 26.44 -16.99 -16.42
N SER A 641 26.93 -15.75 -16.56
CA SER A 641 28.35 -15.48 -16.74
C SER A 641 29.12 -15.58 -15.42
N GLY A 642 29.96 -16.60 -15.28
CA GLY A 642 31.02 -16.63 -14.26
C GLY A 642 30.62 -17.16 -12.88
N GLY A 643 30.33 -18.46 -12.77
CA GLY A 643 30.37 -19.15 -11.47
C GLY A 643 31.77 -19.11 -10.85
N ILE A 644 31.83 -19.12 -9.51
CA ILE A 644 33.05 -18.84 -8.74
C ILE A 644 33.58 -20.06 -8.01
N GLY A 645 34.87 -20.34 -8.22
CA GLY A 645 35.63 -21.46 -7.69
C GLY A 645 36.88 -21.69 -8.53
N GLY A 646 37.44 -22.89 -8.46
CA GLY A 646 38.59 -23.28 -9.29
C GLY A 646 38.24 -23.69 -10.72
N GLY A 647 36.97 -23.59 -11.12
CA GLY A 647 36.51 -24.02 -12.45
C GLY A 647 36.59 -25.54 -12.68
N GLY A 648 36.64 -26.34 -11.61
CA GLY A 648 36.75 -27.80 -11.72
C GLY A 648 35.52 -28.48 -12.30
N ASP A 649 35.71 -29.62 -12.95
CA ASP A 649 34.66 -30.45 -13.54
C ASP A 649 33.67 -31.02 -12.50
N ALA A 650 32.51 -31.49 -12.96
CA ALA A 650 31.53 -32.20 -12.13
C ALA A 650 32.17 -33.39 -11.40
N GLY A 651 31.96 -33.47 -10.09
CA GLY A 651 32.64 -34.42 -9.20
C GLY A 651 33.92 -33.89 -8.55
N SER A 652 34.47 -32.74 -8.98
CA SER A 652 35.59 -32.07 -8.33
C SER A 652 35.15 -31.28 -7.10
N THR A 653 36.02 -31.22 -6.08
CA THR A 653 35.86 -30.31 -4.94
C THR A 653 36.05 -28.84 -5.34
N THR A 654 36.73 -28.56 -6.45
CA THR A 654 37.03 -27.18 -6.92
C THR A 654 35.98 -26.60 -7.88
N ILE A 655 34.82 -27.26 -8.03
CA ILE A 655 33.78 -26.84 -8.94
C ILE A 655 33.22 -25.46 -8.57
N SER A 656 33.00 -24.62 -9.58
CA SER A 656 32.46 -23.27 -9.38
C SER A 656 31.00 -23.28 -8.90
N ILE A 657 30.63 -22.33 -8.03
CA ILE A 657 29.27 -22.14 -7.53
C ILE A 657 28.72 -20.75 -7.89
N ILE A 658 27.40 -20.56 -7.82
CA ILE A 658 26.74 -19.27 -8.05
C ILE A 658 26.46 -18.59 -6.69
N PRO A 659 26.98 -17.37 -6.41
CA PRO A 659 26.65 -16.61 -5.21
C PRO A 659 25.18 -16.26 -5.14
N GLY A 660 24.63 -16.10 -3.93
CA GLY A 660 23.22 -15.78 -3.71
C GLY A 660 22.23 -16.90 -4.09
N VAL A 661 22.73 -18.07 -4.51
CA VAL A 661 21.91 -19.20 -4.98
C VAL A 661 22.12 -20.43 -4.08
N LEU A 662 21.01 -20.90 -3.50
CA LEU A 662 20.95 -22.11 -2.67
C LEU A 662 20.39 -23.30 -3.45
N GLY A 663 20.85 -24.49 -3.11
CA GLY A 663 20.50 -25.76 -3.74
C GLY A 663 19.80 -26.71 -2.78
N GLY A 664 18.75 -27.39 -3.27
CA GLY A 664 18.06 -28.43 -2.52
C GLY A 664 17.83 -29.71 -3.33
N ILE A 665 18.09 -30.87 -2.73
CA ILE A 665 18.05 -32.18 -3.41
C ILE A 665 16.66 -32.85 -3.40
N SER A 666 15.65 -32.17 -2.84
CA SER A 666 14.25 -32.63 -2.84
C SER A 666 13.29 -31.44 -2.83
N GLY A 667 12.01 -31.67 -3.19
CA GLY A 667 10.99 -30.62 -3.21
C GLY A 667 10.64 -30.01 -1.83
N SER A 668 11.08 -30.62 -0.73
CA SER A 668 10.93 -30.10 0.64
C SER A 668 12.25 -29.65 1.27
N ASP A 669 13.36 -29.68 0.51
CA ASP A 669 14.67 -29.24 0.98
C ASP A 669 14.68 -27.74 1.29
N GLY A 670 15.39 -27.36 2.36
CA GLY A 670 15.56 -26.00 2.84
C GLY A 670 16.90 -25.37 2.47
N GLY A 671 17.47 -25.70 1.30
CA GLY A 671 18.73 -25.12 0.84
C GLY A 671 19.95 -25.78 1.46
N SER A 672 20.04 -27.12 1.37
CA SER A 672 21.06 -27.92 2.04
C SER A 672 22.48 -27.89 1.42
N THR A 673 22.65 -27.31 0.23
CA THR A 673 23.92 -27.29 -0.52
C THR A 673 24.03 -26.05 -1.42
N PHE A 674 25.21 -25.84 -2.03
CA PHE A 674 25.42 -24.80 -3.06
C PHE A 674 24.97 -25.27 -4.45
N VAL A 675 24.95 -24.36 -5.41
CA VAL A 675 24.52 -24.62 -6.79
C VAL A 675 25.64 -24.25 -7.77
N ASN A 676 25.86 -25.11 -8.77
CA ASN A 676 26.56 -24.72 -10.00
C ASN A 676 25.58 -24.66 -11.18
N TYR A 677 26.08 -24.14 -12.30
CA TYR A 677 25.40 -24.19 -13.58
C TYR A 677 26.37 -24.66 -14.67
N THR A 678 25.91 -25.55 -15.54
CA THR A 678 26.55 -25.82 -16.84
C THR A 678 25.48 -25.93 -17.93
N PRO A 679 25.78 -25.63 -19.20
CA PRO A 679 24.80 -25.80 -20.29
C PRO A 679 24.26 -27.25 -20.41
N GLU A 680 25.08 -28.24 -20.05
CA GLU A 680 24.74 -29.66 -20.18
C GLU A 680 23.80 -30.16 -19.08
N HIS A 681 23.85 -29.58 -17.86
CA HIS A 681 23.05 -30.02 -16.71
C HIS A 681 21.99 -28.99 -16.28
N GLY A 682 22.18 -27.72 -16.66
CA GLY A 682 21.43 -26.60 -16.11
C GLY A 682 21.87 -26.27 -14.68
N VAL A 683 20.95 -25.66 -13.92
CA VAL A 683 21.04 -25.46 -12.47
C VAL A 683 21.14 -26.81 -11.77
N ARG A 684 22.18 -27.00 -10.96
CA ARG A 684 22.45 -28.26 -10.27
C ARG A 684 22.98 -28.03 -8.84
N PRO A 685 22.28 -28.52 -7.81
CA PRO A 685 22.82 -28.61 -6.45
C PRO A 685 24.07 -29.50 -6.40
N LEU A 686 25.12 -29.08 -5.69
CA LEU A 686 26.37 -29.84 -5.55
C LEU A 686 26.13 -31.16 -4.81
N ALA A 687 26.71 -32.23 -5.33
CA ALA A 687 26.71 -33.57 -4.76
C ALA A 687 27.70 -33.68 -3.59
N ALA A 688 27.47 -34.65 -2.69
CA ALA A 688 28.30 -34.82 -1.49
C ALA A 688 29.79 -35.11 -1.77
N THR A 689 30.14 -35.60 -2.97
CA THR A 689 31.51 -35.85 -3.42
C THR A 689 32.24 -34.59 -3.88
N GLU A 690 31.53 -33.49 -4.14
CA GLU A 690 32.06 -32.22 -4.65
C GLU A 690 32.48 -31.26 -3.52
N PHE A 691 32.72 -31.84 -2.34
CA PHE A 691 33.16 -31.15 -1.14
C PHE A 691 34.35 -31.86 -0.52
N ALA A 692 35.36 -31.10 -0.11
CA ALA A 692 36.35 -31.61 0.83
C ALA A 692 35.68 -31.81 2.20
N GLY A 693 36.04 -32.91 2.88
CA GLY A 693 35.49 -33.25 4.21
C GLY A 693 36.21 -32.56 5.37
N ASP A 694 37.30 -31.84 5.07
CA ASP A 694 38.25 -31.26 6.00
C ASP A 694 38.74 -29.87 5.54
N ILE A 695 39.41 -29.16 6.44
CA ILE A 695 40.18 -27.92 6.15
C ILE A 695 41.60 -28.14 6.64
N ALA A 696 42.57 -28.01 5.75
CA ALA A 696 43.99 -28.01 6.10
C ALA A 696 44.45 -26.59 6.46
N SER A 697 44.78 -26.37 7.73
CA SER A 697 45.28 -25.07 8.23
C SER A 697 46.52 -24.61 7.44
N GLY A 698 46.59 -23.31 7.13
CA GLY A 698 47.72 -22.68 6.43
C GLY A 698 47.76 -22.91 4.93
N THR A 699 46.67 -23.41 4.33
CA THR A 699 46.61 -23.70 2.89
C THR A 699 45.74 -22.71 2.12
N ILE A 700 46.09 -22.45 0.86
CA ILE A 700 45.23 -21.72 -0.08
C ILE A 700 44.57 -22.75 -1.00
N SER A 701 43.28 -23.00 -0.80
CA SER A 701 42.49 -23.97 -1.55
C SER A 701 41.32 -23.32 -2.29
N GLN A 702 40.96 -23.89 -3.43
CA GLN A 702 39.76 -23.55 -4.19
C GLN A 702 38.63 -24.57 -3.95
N ASN A 703 38.76 -25.43 -2.94
CA ASN A 703 37.75 -26.43 -2.59
C ASN A 703 36.49 -25.77 -2.02
N ASN A 704 35.33 -26.23 -2.46
CA ASN A 704 34.12 -26.23 -1.64
C ASN A 704 34.34 -27.22 -0.49
N VAL A 705 33.94 -26.84 0.72
CA VAL A 705 34.15 -27.64 1.93
C VAL A 705 32.81 -27.95 2.58
N ARG A 706 32.62 -29.21 3.00
CA ARG A 706 31.48 -29.63 3.80
C ARG A 706 31.96 -30.43 4.99
N LEU A 707 32.12 -29.73 6.11
CA LEU A 707 32.45 -30.36 7.38
C LEU A 707 31.18 -31.00 7.96
N ALA A 708 31.20 -32.31 8.17
CA ALA A 708 30.07 -33.06 8.71
C ALA A 708 30.52 -34.05 9.80
N GLY A 709 29.87 -34.05 10.97
CA GLY A 709 30.28 -34.93 12.07
C GLY A 709 29.72 -34.59 13.45
N THR A 710 30.58 -34.70 14.45
CA THR A 710 30.31 -34.46 15.88
C THR A 710 31.55 -33.96 16.59
N GLY A 711 31.40 -33.05 17.56
CA GLY A 711 32.52 -32.43 18.27
C GLY A 711 33.24 -31.40 17.42
N VAL A 712 34.53 -31.19 17.69
CA VAL A 712 35.40 -30.32 16.89
C VAL A 712 35.68 -31.02 15.55
N LEU A 713 35.24 -30.41 14.45
CA LEU A 713 35.39 -30.92 13.09
C LEU A 713 36.80 -30.71 12.56
N THR A 714 37.35 -29.52 12.80
CA THR A 714 38.72 -29.11 12.45
C THR A 714 39.08 -27.87 13.26
N THR A 715 40.39 -27.59 13.34
CA THR A 715 40.95 -26.41 13.98
C THR A 715 41.82 -25.66 12.97
N VAL A 716 41.48 -24.40 12.68
CA VAL A 716 42.23 -23.52 11.76
C VAL A 716 43.09 -22.57 12.61
N THR A 717 44.40 -22.76 12.60
CA THR A 717 45.37 -21.96 13.38
C THR A 717 46.10 -20.92 12.54
N ASP A 718 46.11 -21.07 11.22
CA ASP A 718 46.87 -20.26 10.28
C ASP A 718 45.94 -19.73 9.18
N ALA A 719 46.34 -18.65 8.52
CA ALA A 719 45.58 -18.06 7.43
C ALA A 719 45.30 -19.10 6.33
N THR A 720 44.02 -19.37 6.08
CA THR A 720 43.56 -20.47 5.24
C THR A 720 42.51 -19.97 4.26
N THR A 721 42.46 -20.52 3.04
CA THR A 721 41.49 -20.14 2.02
C THR A 721 40.73 -21.35 1.50
N VAL A 722 39.42 -21.20 1.34
CA VAL A 722 38.49 -22.17 0.72
C VAL A 722 37.56 -21.43 -0.24
N ASN A 723 36.91 -22.13 -1.17
CA ASN A 723 35.92 -21.47 -2.03
C ASN A 723 34.62 -21.17 -1.28
N SER A 724 34.02 -22.19 -0.67
CA SER A 724 32.71 -22.13 -0.01
C SER A 724 32.67 -23.09 1.17
N LEU A 725 31.80 -22.82 2.16
CA LEU A 725 31.79 -23.57 3.43
C LEU A 725 30.38 -24.04 3.84
N ILE A 726 30.23 -25.33 4.08
CA ILE A 726 29.08 -25.92 4.76
C ILE A 726 29.52 -26.52 6.09
N VAL A 727 28.84 -26.15 7.19
CA VAL A 727 29.02 -26.77 8.51
C VAL A 727 27.75 -27.51 8.90
N ALA A 728 27.82 -28.84 8.87
CA ALA A 728 26.68 -29.74 9.00
C ALA A 728 26.79 -30.64 10.26
N PRO A 729 26.07 -30.35 11.35
CA PRO A 729 25.99 -31.24 12.51
C PRO A 729 25.33 -32.58 12.17
N SER A 730 25.70 -33.64 12.88
CA SER A 730 24.90 -34.87 12.92
C SER A 730 23.73 -34.75 13.92
N ALA A 731 22.81 -35.72 13.88
CA ALA A 731 21.67 -35.75 14.79
C ALA A 731 22.01 -36.08 16.27
N ALA A 732 23.27 -36.44 16.58
CA ALA A 732 23.63 -37.07 17.86
C ALA A 732 24.34 -36.15 18.88
N LEU A 733 25.17 -35.21 18.43
CA LEU A 733 25.99 -34.36 19.30
C LEU A 733 26.22 -32.97 18.70
N THR A 734 26.60 -32.02 19.55
CA THR A 734 27.04 -30.67 19.15
C THR A 734 28.27 -30.73 18.24
N THR A 735 28.42 -29.74 17.37
CA THR A 735 29.43 -29.71 16.30
C THR A 735 30.06 -28.33 16.20
N SER A 736 31.39 -28.24 16.06
CA SER A 736 32.09 -26.95 15.93
C SER A 736 33.26 -26.92 14.97
N LEU A 737 33.53 -25.72 14.42
CA LEU A 737 34.72 -25.33 13.67
C LEU A 737 35.52 -24.37 14.57
N GLU A 738 36.77 -24.71 14.89
CA GLU A 738 37.57 -24.09 15.95
C GLU A 738 38.84 -23.40 15.41
N GLY A 739 39.52 -22.64 16.28
CA GLY A 739 40.82 -22.02 16.01
C GLY A 739 40.73 -20.52 15.69
N ASP A 740 41.89 -19.87 15.69
CA ASP A 740 42.09 -18.41 15.60
C ASP A 740 42.63 -17.95 14.22
N GLY A 741 42.99 -18.88 13.34
CA GLY A 741 43.45 -18.60 11.99
C GLY A 741 42.34 -18.06 11.09
N LEU A 742 42.65 -17.01 10.30
CA LEU A 742 41.68 -16.37 9.42
C LEU A 742 41.28 -17.28 8.25
N LEU A 743 40.01 -17.68 8.19
CA LEU A 743 39.45 -18.52 7.12
C LEU A 743 38.78 -17.66 6.04
N THR A 744 39.45 -17.51 4.90
CA THR A 744 38.93 -16.78 3.74
C THR A 744 38.03 -17.67 2.89
N VAL A 745 36.80 -17.23 2.61
CA VAL A 745 35.78 -17.94 1.83
C VAL A 745 35.53 -17.18 0.51
N THR A 746 36.23 -17.57 -0.56
CA THR A 746 36.34 -16.73 -1.78
C THR A 746 35.08 -16.60 -2.61
N SER A 747 34.06 -17.42 -2.38
CA SER A 747 32.74 -17.27 -3.01
C SER A 747 31.83 -16.26 -2.29
N GLY A 748 32.11 -15.95 -1.02
CA GLY A 748 31.17 -15.28 -0.12
C GLY A 748 30.18 -16.23 0.58
N MET A 749 30.04 -17.48 0.14
CA MET A 749 28.91 -18.35 0.53
C MET A 749 29.22 -19.29 1.70
N VAL A 750 28.37 -19.24 2.75
CA VAL A 750 28.40 -20.14 3.91
C VAL A 750 27.00 -20.69 4.21
N ILE A 751 26.89 -22.01 4.42
CA ILE A 751 25.66 -22.67 4.89
C ILE A 751 25.88 -23.32 6.25
N LEU A 752 25.05 -22.98 7.22
CA LEU A 752 25.11 -23.49 8.59
C LEU A 752 23.86 -24.30 8.92
N ASN A 753 24.07 -25.48 9.51
CA ASN A 753 23.01 -26.42 9.85
C ASN A 753 21.98 -26.65 8.69
N PRO A 754 22.44 -27.17 7.53
CA PRO A 754 21.59 -27.46 6.37
C PRO A 754 20.52 -28.55 6.61
N GLY A 755 20.56 -29.24 7.76
CA GLY A 755 19.59 -30.26 8.14
C GLY A 755 18.66 -29.78 9.24
N ASN A 756 17.44 -30.32 9.31
CA ASN A 756 16.54 -30.08 10.45
C ASN A 756 16.95 -30.89 11.69
N VAL A 757 18.22 -30.76 12.11
CA VAL A 757 18.72 -31.39 13.32
C VAL A 757 18.73 -30.39 14.48
N SER A 758 18.48 -30.91 15.68
CA SER A 758 18.29 -30.10 16.89
C SER A 758 19.57 -29.86 17.68
N MET A 759 20.73 -30.22 17.12
CA MET A 759 22.04 -30.13 17.77
C MET A 759 22.73 -28.80 17.46
N THR A 760 23.45 -28.28 18.45
CA THR A 760 24.18 -27.02 18.33
C THR A 760 25.28 -27.11 17.28
N THR A 761 25.37 -26.10 16.42
CA THR A 761 26.47 -25.86 15.47
C THR A 761 27.17 -24.58 15.85
N SER A 762 28.49 -24.56 15.99
CA SER A 762 29.26 -23.34 16.29
C SER A 762 30.41 -23.13 15.31
N VAL A 763 30.55 -21.91 14.79
CA VAL A 763 31.76 -21.49 14.08
C VAL A 763 32.49 -20.47 14.95
N ASN A 764 33.63 -20.89 15.50
CA ASN A 764 34.46 -20.06 16.37
C ASN A 764 35.65 -19.45 15.60
N THR A 765 36.01 -20.03 14.44
CA THR A 765 37.03 -19.50 13.53
C THR A 765 36.61 -18.19 12.88
N PRO A 766 37.49 -17.16 12.84
CA PRO A 766 37.23 -15.93 12.08
C PRO A 766 37.06 -16.19 10.58
N LEU A 767 36.04 -15.57 9.98
CA LEU A 767 35.71 -15.68 8.56
C LEU A 767 36.12 -14.40 7.82
N ASN A 768 36.57 -14.54 6.57
CA ASN A 768 36.87 -13.41 5.68
C ASN A 768 36.25 -13.62 4.29
N PHE A 769 35.50 -12.63 3.79
CA PHE A 769 34.87 -12.66 2.47
C PHE A 769 35.63 -11.86 1.40
N GLY A 770 36.73 -11.19 1.77
CA GLY A 770 37.55 -10.43 0.82
C GLY A 770 36.78 -9.26 0.22
N ASN A 771 36.67 -9.19 -1.11
CA ASN A 771 35.98 -8.11 -1.84
C ASN A 771 34.56 -8.49 -2.29
N ARG A 772 33.87 -9.33 -1.52
CA ARG A 772 32.56 -9.89 -1.87
C ARG A 772 31.60 -9.84 -0.70
N GLN A 773 30.33 -9.63 -1.02
CA GLN A 773 29.23 -9.75 -0.09
C GLN A 773 29.22 -11.16 0.54
N GLY A 774 29.24 -11.23 1.86
CA GLY A 774 29.20 -12.48 2.61
C GLY A 774 27.76 -12.97 2.77
N VAL A 775 27.43 -14.12 2.19
CA VAL A 775 26.09 -14.71 2.25
C VAL A 775 26.10 -15.87 3.23
N ILE A 776 25.46 -15.67 4.38
CA ILE A 776 25.41 -16.63 5.47
C ILE A 776 23.97 -17.11 5.64
N CYS A 777 23.74 -18.34 5.20
CA CYS A 777 22.41 -18.94 5.18
C CYS A 777 22.29 -20.10 6.16
N SER A 778 21.10 -20.25 6.73
CA SER A 778 20.78 -21.39 7.61
C SER A 778 19.38 -21.93 7.33
N SER A 779 19.28 -23.25 7.22
CA SER A 779 18.00 -23.92 6.95
C SER A 779 17.17 -24.00 8.23
N TYR A 780 17.80 -24.36 9.36
CA TYR A 780 17.16 -24.50 10.67
C TYR A 780 18.00 -23.94 11.80
N ASN A 781 17.56 -22.81 12.35
CA ASN A 781 18.36 -21.99 13.27
C ASN A 781 18.28 -22.48 14.74
N ARG A 782 18.14 -23.79 14.98
CA ARG A 782 18.09 -24.35 16.34
C ARG A 782 19.51 -24.55 16.86
N GLY A 783 20.03 -23.59 17.60
CA GLY A 783 21.36 -23.67 18.22
C GLY A 783 22.51 -23.43 17.25
N VAL A 784 22.35 -22.58 16.25
CA VAL A 784 23.43 -22.19 15.33
C VAL A 784 24.13 -20.95 15.87
N ASN A 785 25.44 -21.01 16.10
CA ASN A 785 26.26 -19.91 16.61
C ASN A 785 27.40 -19.55 15.63
N LEU A 786 27.66 -18.26 15.49
CA LEU A 786 28.80 -17.67 14.78
C LEU A 786 29.55 -16.76 15.76
N ASN A 787 30.56 -17.33 16.41
CA ASN A 787 31.34 -16.67 17.45
C ASN A 787 32.65 -16.08 16.90
N GLY A 788 33.18 -16.62 15.79
CA GLY A 788 34.36 -16.07 15.11
C GLY A 788 34.04 -14.77 14.36
N ALA A 789 34.93 -13.79 14.46
CA ALA A 789 34.82 -12.49 13.80
C ALA A 789 34.61 -12.61 12.28
N ILE A 790 33.88 -11.68 11.68
CA ILE A 790 33.58 -11.65 10.25
C ILE A 790 34.24 -10.43 9.61
N HIS A 791 35.04 -10.66 8.58
CA HIS A 791 35.82 -9.62 7.89
C HIS A 791 35.47 -9.56 6.40
N GLY A 792 35.59 -8.37 5.80
CA GLY A 792 35.36 -8.18 4.36
C GLY A 792 35.51 -6.72 3.94
N SER A 793 35.30 -6.46 2.64
CA SER A 793 35.27 -5.12 2.05
C SER A 793 34.00 -4.86 1.23
N ASP A 794 32.94 -5.58 1.57
CA ASP A 794 31.57 -5.49 1.04
C ASP A 794 30.58 -5.88 2.18
N GLY A 795 29.29 -6.01 1.89
CA GLY A 795 28.23 -6.26 2.89
C GLY A 795 28.06 -7.72 3.33
N LEU A 796 27.01 -7.96 4.13
CA LEU A 796 26.58 -9.27 4.60
C LEU A 796 25.09 -9.51 4.30
N ILE A 797 24.72 -10.74 3.97
CA ILE A 797 23.33 -11.19 3.86
C ILE A 797 23.11 -12.36 4.81
N PHE A 798 22.17 -12.20 5.74
CA PHE A 798 21.73 -13.27 6.64
C PHE A 798 20.38 -13.84 6.19
N CYS A 799 20.41 -15.06 5.63
CA CYS A 799 19.21 -15.70 5.09
C CYS A 799 18.75 -16.90 5.93
N GLN A 800 17.43 -17.07 6.06
CA GLN A 800 16.82 -18.24 6.67
C GLN A 800 15.79 -18.85 5.71
N VAL A 801 15.94 -20.14 5.42
CA VAL A 801 15.11 -20.80 4.41
C VAL A 801 13.81 -21.37 4.99
N ALA A 802 13.85 -21.99 6.17
CA ALA A 802 12.67 -22.52 6.83
C ALA A 802 12.36 -21.74 8.13
N SER A 803 11.19 -21.09 8.14
CA SER A 803 10.63 -20.46 9.34
C SER A 803 10.09 -21.52 10.29
N GLY A 804 10.98 -22.03 11.15
CA GLY A 804 10.61 -22.87 12.28
C GLY A 804 9.93 -22.07 13.41
N SER A 805 9.90 -22.66 14.61
CA SER A 805 9.48 -21.97 15.84
C SER A 805 10.15 -20.60 15.99
N PRO A 806 9.48 -19.56 16.52
CA PRO A 806 10.07 -18.23 16.71
C PRO A 806 11.31 -18.21 17.62
N ASN A 807 11.61 -19.30 18.33
CA ASN A 807 12.83 -19.48 19.12
C ASN A 807 14.05 -19.97 18.31
N ASN A 808 13.91 -20.24 17.02
CA ASN A 808 15.01 -20.65 16.14
C ASN A 808 15.60 -19.39 15.47
N GLN A 809 16.81 -18.99 15.86
CA GLN A 809 17.52 -17.80 15.37
C GLN A 809 19.03 -18.06 15.30
N LEU A 810 19.72 -17.45 14.33
CA LEU A 810 21.17 -17.55 14.17
C LEU A 810 21.84 -16.63 15.19
N SER A 811 22.68 -17.19 16.07
CA SER A 811 23.28 -16.49 17.21
C SER A 811 24.68 -16.00 16.88
N LEU A 812 24.91 -14.69 16.95
CA LEU A 812 26.20 -14.01 16.82
C LEU A 812 26.60 -13.35 18.16
N ARG A 813 26.15 -13.91 19.29
CA ARG A 813 26.29 -13.32 20.64
C ARG A 813 27.72 -13.15 21.14
N GLN A 814 28.64 -13.99 20.66
CA GLN A 814 30.06 -13.97 21.05
C GLN A 814 30.94 -13.47 19.89
N ASN A 815 30.32 -13.02 18.79
CA ASN A 815 31.01 -12.43 17.66
C ASN A 815 31.58 -11.07 18.10
N THR A 816 32.90 -10.92 18.06
CA THR A 816 33.58 -9.69 18.50
C THR A 816 34.72 -9.38 17.56
N GLY A 817 34.93 -8.10 17.23
CA GLY A 817 36.01 -7.67 16.33
C GLY A 817 35.74 -7.93 14.84
N SER A 818 34.48 -8.02 14.42
CA SER A 818 34.11 -8.05 13.00
C SER A 818 34.52 -6.75 12.30
N THR A 819 34.97 -6.83 11.05
CA THR A 819 35.37 -5.66 10.23
C THR A 819 34.97 -5.85 8.76
N TYR A 820 33.74 -5.49 8.42
CA TYR A 820 33.21 -5.48 7.05
C TYR A 820 32.60 -4.10 6.75
N SER A 821 32.54 -3.73 5.46
CA SER A 821 32.35 -2.32 5.06
C SER A 821 31.07 -2.01 4.27
N GLY A 822 30.29 -3.03 3.88
CA GLY A 822 29.01 -2.84 3.18
C GLY A 822 27.81 -3.13 4.06
N ASP A 823 26.63 -3.14 3.44
CA ASP A 823 25.33 -3.22 4.11
C ASP A 823 25.06 -4.59 4.73
N THR A 824 24.32 -4.63 5.84
CA THR A 824 23.83 -5.86 6.48
C THR A 824 22.36 -6.08 6.18
N VAL A 825 22.08 -7.04 5.30
CA VAL A 825 20.73 -7.40 4.89
C VAL A 825 20.26 -8.61 5.70
N ILE A 826 19.12 -8.47 6.37
CA ILE A 826 18.58 -9.49 7.28
C ILE A 826 17.29 -10.04 6.68
N LEU A 827 17.41 -11.13 5.93
CA LEU A 827 16.29 -11.85 5.29
C LEU A 827 15.72 -12.98 6.18
N GLY A 828 16.33 -13.24 7.34
CA GLY A 828 15.99 -14.33 8.28
C GLY A 828 15.92 -13.89 9.74
N ARG A 829 16.00 -14.83 10.69
CA ARG A 829 16.06 -14.53 12.14
C ARG A 829 17.49 -14.61 12.66
N ILE A 830 18.04 -13.47 13.10
CA ILE A 830 19.36 -13.40 13.75
C ILE A 830 19.27 -12.80 15.16
N GLU A 831 20.25 -13.14 15.99
CA GLU A 831 20.47 -12.53 17.30
C GLU A 831 21.94 -12.14 17.44
N VAL A 832 22.23 -10.88 17.76
CA VAL A 832 23.58 -10.30 17.68
C VAL A 832 24.11 -9.85 19.04
N GLY A 833 25.40 -10.10 19.28
CA GLY A 833 26.16 -9.52 20.38
C GLY A 833 26.63 -8.09 20.07
N ASP A 834 27.28 -7.48 21.05
CA ASP A 834 27.86 -6.14 20.95
C ASP A 834 28.91 -6.08 19.81
N ASP A 835 29.13 -4.89 19.25
CA ASP A 835 30.14 -4.63 18.21
C ASP A 835 30.08 -5.50 16.94
N PHE A 836 28.94 -6.12 16.63
CA PHE A 836 28.75 -6.91 15.40
C PHE A 836 28.14 -6.13 14.21
N LEU A 837 27.17 -5.25 14.46
CA LEU A 837 26.42 -4.55 13.42
C LEU A 837 27.25 -3.42 12.76
N PRO A 838 27.01 -3.05 11.49
CA PRO A 838 27.88 -2.14 10.78
C PRO A 838 27.70 -0.70 11.25
N HIS A 839 28.81 -0.03 11.58
CA HIS A 839 28.80 1.39 11.95
C HIS A 839 30.14 2.07 11.66
N GLY A 840 30.10 3.39 11.51
CA GLY A 840 31.26 4.25 11.29
C GLY A 840 31.59 4.50 9.81
N LEU A 841 32.68 5.25 9.60
CA LEU A 841 33.14 5.66 8.28
C LEU A 841 33.48 4.45 7.39
N ARG A 842 32.82 4.38 6.22
CA ARG A 842 32.95 3.27 5.25
C ARG A 842 32.43 1.93 5.77
N CYS A 843 31.41 1.95 6.63
CA CYS A 843 30.55 0.81 6.88
C CYS A 843 29.18 1.07 6.24
N GLY A 844 28.43 0.01 5.88
CA GLY A 844 27.09 0.15 5.30
C GLY A 844 25.99 0.26 6.35
N ASP A 845 24.75 0.17 5.87
CA ASP A 845 23.53 0.32 6.68
C ASP A 845 22.86 -1.05 6.97
N ILE A 846 21.75 -1.06 7.71
CA ILE A 846 20.97 -2.28 7.98
C ILE A 846 19.66 -2.26 7.20
N TYR A 847 19.44 -3.29 6.39
CA TYR A 847 18.19 -3.56 5.68
C TYR A 847 17.48 -4.73 6.36
N LEU A 848 16.49 -4.42 7.21
CA LEU A 848 15.85 -5.39 8.09
C LEU A 848 14.50 -5.85 7.53
N HIS A 849 14.51 -6.94 6.77
CA HIS A 849 13.27 -7.57 6.26
C HIS A 849 12.75 -8.71 7.16
N GLY A 850 13.65 -9.32 7.95
CA GLY A 850 13.40 -10.46 8.81
C GLY A 850 13.23 -10.09 10.28
N TYR A 851 14.01 -10.73 11.15
CA TYR A 851 14.02 -10.45 12.60
C TYR A 851 15.45 -10.22 13.09
N LEU A 852 15.68 -9.06 13.71
CA LEU A 852 16.91 -8.72 14.41
C LEU A 852 16.66 -8.74 15.91
N ARG A 853 17.42 -9.54 16.63
CA ARG A 853 17.35 -9.66 18.10
C ARG A 853 18.63 -9.23 18.78
N LEU A 854 18.53 -8.35 19.77
CA LEU A 854 19.67 -7.88 20.55
C LEU A 854 19.91 -8.80 21.79
N ASN A 855 21.17 -9.12 22.11
CA ASN A 855 21.63 -10.18 23.02
C ASN A 855 21.18 -10.08 24.51
N GLN A 856 21.18 -11.24 25.18
CA GLN A 856 20.67 -11.51 26.54
C GLN A 856 21.50 -10.93 27.69
N SER A 857 22.76 -10.58 27.44
CA SER A 857 23.68 -10.12 28.48
C SER A 857 23.51 -8.63 28.85
N GLY A 858 22.68 -7.90 28.08
CA GLY A 858 22.56 -6.45 28.08
C GLY A 858 23.36 -5.88 26.91
N TYR A 859 22.73 -5.84 25.73
CA TYR A 859 23.39 -5.41 24.48
C TYR A 859 23.71 -3.91 24.52
N ASN A 860 24.86 -3.51 24.00
CA ASN A 860 25.19 -2.10 23.76
C ASN A 860 25.95 -1.96 22.45
N GLY A 861 25.33 -1.33 21.45
CA GLY A 861 25.96 -1.17 20.13
C GLY A 861 25.44 0.04 19.37
N THR A 862 26.09 0.28 18.23
CA THR A 862 25.86 1.43 17.34
C THR A 862 25.68 0.92 15.92
N VAL A 863 24.87 1.61 15.11
CA VAL A 863 24.68 1.35 13.68
C VAL A 863 24.68 2.67 12.89
N ASN A 864 24.99 2.58 11.60
CA ASN A 864 24.78 3.67 10.64
C ASN A 864 23.25 3.85 10.40
N GLY A 865 22.71 3.44 9.27
CA GLY A 865 21.28 3.49 8.97
C GLY A 865 20.50 2.22 9.36
N LEU A 866 19.18 2.36 9.55
CA LEU A 866 18.22 1.27 9.71
C LEU A 866 17.02 1.47 8.77
N PHE A 867 16.75 0.47 7.94
CA PHE A 867 15.72 0.50 6.90
C PHE A 867 14.81 -0.73 6.95
N GLU A 868 13.71 -0.67 6.20
CA GLU A 868 12.79 -1.77 5.86
C GLU A 868 11.71 -2.13 6.91
N GLY A 869 10.84 -3.10 6.57
CA GLY A 869 9.60 -3.44 7.29
C GLY A 869 9.68 -4.55 8.35
N GLY A 870 10.87 -5.04 8.68
CA GLY A 870 11.07 -6.20 9.55
C GLY A 870 10.87 -5.93 11.05
N ILE A 871 11.36 -6.85 11.89
CA ILE A 871 11.09 -6.82 13.34
C ILE A 871 12.39 -6.73 14.14
N LEU A 872 12.58 -5.59 14.80
CA LEU A 872 13.62 -5.35 15.79
C LEU A 872 13.09 -5.68 17.19
N THR A 873 13.80 -6.54 17.91
CA THR A 873 13.46 -6.91 19.29
C THR A 873 14.71 -7.21 20.10
N TYR A 874 14.55 -7.55 21.37
CA TYR A 874 15.65 -7.96 22.24
C TYR A 874 15.36 -9.31 22.90
N SER A 875 16.33 -9.77 23.68
CA SER A 875 16.24 -11.00 24.45
C SER A 875 16.38 -10.73 25.94
N ASN A 876 15.24 -10.58 26.62
CA ASN A 876 14.97 -10.75 28.06
C ASN A 876 16.02 -10.39 29.16
N SER A 877 15.49 -9.86 30.27
CA SER A 877 16.08 -9.71 31.62
C SER A 877 17.02 -8.52 31.90
N ARG A 878 17.90 -8.11 30.98
CA ARG A 878 18.85 -7.00 31.20
C ARG A 878 18.53 -5.79 30.32
N ALA A 879 18.88 -4.60 30.80
CA ALA A 879 18.79 -3.37 30.00
C ALA A 879 19.78 -3.44 28.83
N SER A 880 19.37 -2.94 27.67
CA SER A 880 20.14 -2.93 26.43
C SER A 880 20.00 -1.58 25.72
N SER A 881 20.97 -1.17 24.92
CA SER A 881 20.97 0.08 24.15
C SER A 881 21.42 -0.12 22.71
N LEU A 882 20.74 0.52 21.75
CA LEU A 882 21.13 0.60 20.34
C LEU A 882 21.19 2.05 19.91
N ALA A 883 22.36 2.53 19.49
CA ALA A 883 22.51 3.82 18.83
C ALA A 883 22.33 3.69 17.31
N ILE A 884 21.61 4.63 16.69
CA ILE A 884 21.27 4.65 15.25
C ILE A 884 21.63 6.03 14.68
N GLY A 885 22.18 6.08 13.47
CA GLY A 885 22.58 7.32 12.79
C GLY A 885 24.08 7.65 12.87
N ASP A 886 24.94 6.67 13.17
CA ASP A 886 26.39 6.85 13.00
C ASP A 886 26.73 7.22 11.56
N ASN A 887 27.89 7.85 11.34
CA ASN A 887 28.28 8.45 10.07
C ASN A 887 27.24 9.47 9.50
N HIS A 888 26.34 9.99 10.35
CA HIS A 888 25.24 10.89 9.94
C HIS A 888 24.24 10.25 8.98
N SER A 889 24.15 8.91 8.93
CA SER A 889 23.25 8.20 8.02
C SER A 889 21.77 8.53 8.24
N GLU A 890 21.02 8.53 7.14
CA GLU A 890 19.56 8.52 7.14
C GLU A 890 19.02 7.13 7.54
N SER A 891 17.73 7.02 7.82
CA SER A 891 17.06 5.77 8.17
C SER A 891 15.55 5.90 7.91
N ASP A 892 14.96 4.91 7.25
CA ASP A 892 13.50 4.81 7.05
C ASP A 892 13.00 3.42 7.41
N PHE A 893 12.56 3.27 8.67
CA PHE A 893 12.13 2.00 9.24
C PHE A 893 10.62 2.02 9.50
N TYR A 894 9.88 1.32 8.64
CA TYR A 894 8.43 1.14 8.73
C TYR A 894 8.02 -0.19 9.41
N GLY A 895 9.00 -0.95 9.91
CA GLY A 895 8.81 -2.20 10.65
C GLY A 895 8.37 -2.05 12.12
N SER A 896 8.59 -3.09 12.92
CA SER A 896 8.20 -3.10 14.35
C SER A 896 9.41 -3.16 15.28
N ILE A 897 9.46 -2.27 16.28
CA ILE A 897 10.44 -2.27 17.37
C ILE A 897 9.73 -2.64 18.68
N SER A 898 10.09 -3.79 19.28
CA SER A 898 9.52 -4.23 20.56
C SER A 898 10.58 -4.30 21.67
N GLY A 899 10.45 -3.41 22.66
CA GLY A 899 11.45 -3.20 23.71
C GLY A 899 11.18 -3.83 25.07
N ASN A 900 9.96 -4.34 25.33
CA ASN A 900 9.46 -4.91 26.61
C ASN A 900 10.22 -4.37 27.86
N ASP A 901 10.19 -3.04 28.00
CA ASP A 901 10.72 -2.16 29.04
C ASP A 901 12.24 -2.30 29.34
N LYS A 902 13.04 -2.72 28.35
CA LYS A 902 14.49 -2.98 28.50
C LYS A 902 15.38 -2.50 27.36
N LEU A 903 14.86 -2.35 26.14
CA LEU A 903 15.63 -1.80 25.01
C LEU A 903 15.54 -0.27 24.98
N HIS A 904 16.69 0.40 25.05
CA HIS A 904 16.85 1.83 24.85
C HIS A 904 17.33 2.10 23.42
N ILE A 905 16.72 3.04 22.71
CA ILE A 905 17.18 3.50 21.39
C ILE A 905 17.81 4.88 21.53
N THR A 906 18.93 5.11 20.85
CA THR A 906 19.63 6.41 20.86
C THR A 906 19.85 6.92 19.44
N LYS A 907 19.18 7.99 19.03
CA LYS A 907 19.50 8.66 17.76
C LYS A 907 20.77 9.49 17.93
N ILE A 908 21.78 9.24 17.09
CA ILE A 908 23.05 9.98 17.00
C ILE A 908 23.26 10.50 15.57
N GLY A 909 24.32 11.30 15.36
CA GLY A 909 24.63 11.91 14.04
C GLY A 909 23.59 12.92 13.55
N SER A 910 23.82 13.57 12.42
CA SER A 910 22.95 14.67 11.95
C SER A 910 21.83 14.27 10.99
N GLY A 911 21.86 13.06 10.40
CA GLY A 911 20.81 12.58 9.49
C GLY A 911 19.46 12.36 10.18
N THR A 912 18.45 11.94 9.41
CA THR A 912 17.09 11.67 9.90
C THR A 912 16.91 10.20 10.26
N LEU A 913 16.20 9.94 11.35
CA LEU A 913 15.64 8.62 11.67
C LEU A 913 14.13 8.67 11.57
N THR A 914 13.56 8.11 10.51
CA THR A 914 12.11 7.98 10.31
C THR A 914 11.63 6.63 10.85
N LEU A 915 10.63 6.67 11.73
CA LEU A 915 9.96 5.52 12.32
C LEU A 915 8.46 5.58 11.99
N SER A 916 8.10 4.95 10.87
CA SER A 916 6.73 4.94 10.32
C SER A 916 5.90 3.74 10.79
N GLY A 917 6.55 2.74 11.39
CA GLY A 917 5.92 1.52 11.88
C GLY A 917 5.51 1.56 13.36
N SER A 918 5.64 0.44 14.06
CA SER A 918 5.21 0.31 15.47
C SER A 918 6.39 0.19 16.43
N CYS A 919 6.54 1.15 17.33
CA CYS A 919 7.42 1.05 18.50
C CYS A 919 6.58 0.78 19.74
N ASP A 920 6.89 -0.25 20.52
CA ASP A 920 6.20 -0.56 21.78
C ASP A 920 7.17 -0.93 22.90
N ARG A 921 6.95 -0.34 24.07
CA ARG A 921 7.61 -0.66 25.35
C ARG A 921 9.13 -0.57 25.30
N LEU A 922 9.71 0.48 24.73
CA LEU A 922 11.13 0.78 24.91
C LEU A 922 11.42 1.20 26.37
N ALA A 923 12.62 0.88 26.86
CA ALA A 923 13.14 1.50 28.09
C ALA A 923 13.35 3.01 27.93
N GLY A 924 13.57 3.47 26.69
CA GLY A 924 13.53 4.86 26.29
C GLY A 924 14.01 5.08 24.86
N LEU A 925 13.70 6.25 24.32
CA LEU A 925 14.29 6.79 23.11
C LEU A 925 15.02 8.10 23.45
N THR A 926 16.33 8.15 23.28
CA THR A 926 17.13 9.38 23.45
C THR A 926 17.52 9.92 22.07
N LEU A 927 17.37 11.20 21.83
CA LEU A 927 17.93 11.87 20.66
C LEU A 927 19.12 12.71 21.12
N GLU A 928 20.32 12.40 20.63
CA GLU A 928 21.57 13.12 20.93
C GLU A 928 22.00 14.07 19.80
N GLY A 929 21.42 13.95 18.61
CA GLY A 929 21.65 14.86 17.50
C GLY A 929 20.81 14.52 16.26
N GLY A 930 20.73 15.49 15.33
CA GLY A 930 19.98 15.34 14.09
C GLY A 930 18.48 15.26 14.32
N THR A 931 17.78 14.65 13.37
CA THR A 931 16.31 14.58 13.39
C THR A 931 15.82 13.16 13.64
N THR A 932 14.72 13.01 14.40
CA THR A 932 13.90 11.79 14.40
C THR A 932 12.48 12.17 14.02
N THR A 933 11.93 11.48 13.03
CA THR A 933 10.55 11.61 12.56
C THR A 933 9.78 10.39 13.07
N ILE A 934 8.75 10.60 13.88
CA ILE A 934 7.84 9.53 14.33
C ILE A 934 6.52 9.73 13.60
N ASP A 935 6.24 8.88 12.60
CA ASP A 935 5.00 8.95 11.81
C ASP A 935 4.07 7.75 12.08
N GLY A 936 4.60 6.70 12.70
CA GLY A 936 3.84 5.53 13.14
C GLY A 936 3.27 5.63 14.56
N ALA A 937 3.23 4.49 15.25
CA ALA A 937 2.70 4.37 16.61
C ALA A 937 3.82 4.09 17.62
N PHE A 938 3.93 4.94 18.66
CA PHE A 938 4.99 4.91 19.66
C PHE A 938 4.41 4.75 21.07
N ASN A 939 4.37 3.52 21.56
CA ASN A 939 3.59 3.14 22.73
C ASN A 939 4.48 2.79 23.93
N ASN A 940 4.03 3.14 25.13
CA ASN A 940 4.58 2.73 26.42
C ASN A 940 6.10 3.00 26.58
N SER A 941 6.61 4.09 26.00
CA SER A 941 8.04 4.33 25.80
C SER A 941 8.43 5.78 26.13
N PRO A 942 9.27 6.06 27.13
CA PRO A 942 9.70 7.43 27.42
C PRO A 942 10.62 7.98 26.33
N VAL A 943 10.60 9.29 26.10
CA VAL A 943 11.43 9.96 25.08
C VAL A 943 12.24 11.07 25.71
N THR A 944 13.49 11.26 25.31
CA THR A 944 14.37 12.35 25.75
C THR A 944 15.04 13.01 24.56
N VAL A 945 14.80 14.30 24.35
CA VAL A 945 15.44 15.10 23.29
C VAL A 945 16.56 15.92 23.93
N LYS A 946 17.82 15.69 23.55
CA LYS A 946 18.98 16.44 24.06
C LYS A 946 19.28 17.69 23.22
N ASN A 947 20.23 18.49 23.69
CA ASN A 947 20.82 19.63 22.98
C ASN A 947 21.16 19.30 21.51
N ASP A 948 20.83 20.21 20.59
CA ASP A 948 21.04 20.08 19.13
C ASP A 948 20.31 18.90 18.44
N ALA A 949 19.33 18.27 19.12
CA ALA A 949 18.51 17.21 18.55
C ALA A 949 17.06 17.66 18.32
N ARG A 950 16.41 17.12 17.27
CA ARG A 950 15.04 17.45 16.85
C ARG A 950 14.14 16.21 16.85
N LEU A 951 13.06 16.21 17.64
CA LEU A 951 11.98 15.23 17.52
C LEU A 951 10.82 15.83 16.71
N CYS A 952 10.37 15.14 15.67
CA CYS A 952 9.31 15.59 14.77
C CYS A 952 8.44 14.41 14.29
N GLY A 953 7.54 14.67 13.34
CA GLY A 953 6.61 13.70 12.76
C GLY A 953 5.13 13.93 13.13
N VAL A 954 4.26 13.14 12.49
CA VAL A 954 2.78 13.17 12.64
C VAL A 954 2.20 11.99 13.44
N GLY A 955 3.07 11.15 13.99
CA GLY A 955 2.73 9.91 14.67
C GLY A 955 2.07 10.08 16.05
N THR A 956 1.71 8.93 16.61
CA THR A 956 0.97 8.82 17.88
C THR A 956 1.84 8.31 19.02
N PHE A 957 1.70 8.90 20.20
CA PHE A 957 2.39 8.48 21.42
C PHE A 957 1.37 8.03 22.47
N SER A 958 1.49 6.81 23.01
CA SER A 958 0.61 6.31 24.08
C SER A 958 1.44 5.81 25.27
N ASN A 959 1.93 6.76 26.05
CA ASN A 959 2.95 6.56 27.08
C ASN A 959 2.35 6.56 28.49
N ASN A 960 1.64 5.49 28.85
CA ASN A 960 1.03 5.38 30.16
C ASN A 960 2.09 5.38 31.29
N GLY A 961 2.15 6.48 32.06
CA GLY A 961 3.14 6.69 33.12
C GLY A 961 4.55 7.08 32.64
N SER A 962 4.74 7.38 31.35
CA SER A 962 6.02 7.85 30.77
C SER A 962 5.83 9.20 30.08
N ALA A 963 6.92 9.96 29.93
CA ALA A 963 6.88 11.32 29.38
C ALA A 963 7.83 11.50 28.18
N ILE A 964 7.51 12.48 27.33
CA ILE A 964 8.49 13.10 26.43
C ILE A 964 9.20 14.19 27.24
N VAL A 965 10.54 14.21 27.23
CA VAL A 965 11.36 15.17 27.98
C VAL A 965 12.28 15.91 27.02
N VAL A 966 12.06 17.19 26.83
CA VAL A 966 12.90 18.07 26.01
C VAL A 966 13.91 18.76 26.93
N LYS A 967 15.19 18.39 26.80
CA LYS A 967 16.30 18.96 27.58
C LYS A 967 16.66 20.35 27.07
N SER A 968 17.43 21.10 27.88
CA SER A 968 18.01 22.37 27.46
C SER A 968 18.72 22.24 26.09
N GLY A 969 18.39 23.13 25.15
CA GLY A 969 18.87 23.14 23.76
C GLY A 969 18.27 22.08 22.82
N GLY A 970 17.43 21.16 23.31
CA GLY A 970 16.72 20.18 22.48
C GLY A 970 15.44 20.76 21.88
N THR A 971 15.03 20.28 20.71
CA THR A 971 13.88 20.80 19.96
C THR A 971 12.79 19.75 19.78
N LEU A 972 11.57 20.05 20.23
CA LEU A 972 10.37 19.34 19.81
C LEU A 972 9.70 20.12 18.66
N ALA A 973 9.42 19.46 17.55
CA ALA A 973 8.91 20.06 16.31
C ALA A 973 7.80 19.21 15.68
N PRO A 974 6.53 19.31 16.11
CA PRO A 974 5.42 18.53 15.55
C PRO A 974 5.25 18.73 14.03
N GLY A 975 4.91 17.67 13.30
CA GLY A 975 4.89 17.67 11.82
C GLY A 975 6.23 17.22 11.22
N ASN A 976 6.25 16.95 9.92
CA ASN A 976 7.41 16.38 9.24
C ASN A 976 8.50 17.46 9.01
N PRO A 977 9.76 17.09 8.71
CA PRO A 977 10.87 18.06 8.64
C PRO A 977 10.64 19.25 7.70
N GLU A 978 9.84 19.07 6.64
CA GLU A 978 9.54 20.07 5.61
C GLU A 978 8.07 20.52 5.58
N GLY A 979 7.21 20.00 6.46
CA GLY A 979 5.76 20.24 6.41
C GLY A 979 5.12 20.20 7.78
N ALA A 980 4.07 21.00 8.00
CA ALA A 980 3.45 21.03 9.31
C ALA A 980 2.52 19.82 9.54
N GLY A 981 2.17 19.59 10.80
CA GLY A 981 1.38 18.42 11.18
C GLY A 981 1.14 18.32 12.68
N THR A 982 0.33 17.34 13.09
CA THR A 982 -0.06 17.16 14.50
C THR A 982 0.61 15.96 15.12
N MET A 983 1.50 16.20 16.08
CA MET A 983 2.02 15.15 16.96
C MET A 983 1.01 14.91 18.10
N THR A 984 0.59 13.66 18.30
CA THR A 984 -0.50 13.33 19.25
C THR A 984 -0.03 12.40 20.37
N VAL A 985 0.06 12.93 21.59
CA VAL A 985 0.30 12.16 22.82
C VAL A 985 -1.04 11.77 23.45
N LEU A 986 -1.54 10.60 23.09
CA LEU A 986 -2.80 10.00 23.56
C LEU A 986 -2.79 9.65 25.06
N GLN A 987 -1.61 9.34 25.62
CA GLN A 987 -1.38 9.09 27.04
C GLN A 987 0.06 9.52 27.39
N GLY A 988 0.26 10.10 28.57
CA GLY A 988 1.58 10.59 29.04
C GLY A 988 1.73 12.12 29.05
N ASP A 989 2.80 12.59 29.68
CA ASP A 989 3.15 14.01 29.86
C ASP A 989 4.23 14.47 28.85
N VAL A 990 4.35 15.79 28.64
CA VAL A 990 5.48 16.41 27.91
C VAL A 990 6.15 17.48 28.77
N ASN A 991 7.45 17.35 29.00
CA ASN A 991 8.22 18.16 29.94
C ASN A 991 9.35 18.92 29.24
N PHE A 992 9.38 20.24 29.38
CA PHE A 992 10.41 21.12 28.83
C PHE A 992 11.35 21.62 29.93
N GLU A 993 12.66 21.36 29.81
CA GLU A 993 13.66 21.98 30.68
C GLU A 993 14.04 23.37 30.19
N ALA A 994 14.39 24.28 31.10
CA ALA A 994 14.79 25.66 30.77
C ALA A 994 15.84 25.71 29.66
N GLY A 995 15.55 26.47 28.60
CA GLY A 995 16.39 26.56 27.39
C GLY A 995 16.15 25.49 26.33
N SER A 996 15.20 24.57 26.53
CA SER A 996 14.66 23.71 25.45
C SER A 996 13.84 24.53 24.45
N ALA A 997 13.55 23.97 23.28
CA ALA A 997 12.72 24.61 22.25
C ALA A 997 11.49 23.77 21.90
N LEU A 998 10.37 24.45 21.69
CA LEU A 998 9.24 23.97 20.91
C LEU A 998 9.26 24.75 19.60
N GLU A 999 9.70 24.12 18.52
CA GLU A 999 9.59 24.71 17.19
C GLU A 999 8.26 24.31 16.58
N VAL A 1000 7.58 25.27 15.97
CA VAL A 1000 6.32 25.03 15.28
C VAL A 1000 6.34 25.78 13.96
N SER A 1001 6.18 25.05 12.87
CA SER A 1001 6.03 25.61 11.53
C SER A 1001 4.70 26.34 11.49
N ILE A 1002 4.72 27.64 11.16
CA ILE A 1002 3.57 28.57 11.00
C ILE A 1002 4.06 29.74 10.12
N GLY A 1003 3.27 30.30 9.20
CA GLY A 1003 3.73 31.18 8.10
C GLY A 1003 2.67 31.60 7.05
N GLU A 1004 2.73 31.12 5.79
CA GLU A 1004 1.78 31.40 4.70
C GLU A 1004 0.90 30.26 4.08
N VAL A 1005 0.90 28.96 4.47
CA VAL A 1005 -0.26 28.01 4.34
C VAL A 1005 -0.64 26.91 5.44
N ASP A 1006 0.25 26.25 6.21
CA ASP A 1006 0.10 25.26 7.35
C ASP A 1006 0.36 25.53 8.92
N ARG A 1007 0.24 24.55 9.85
CA ARG A 1007 0.62 24.73 11.30
C ARG A 1007 0.93 23.45 12.07
N SER A 1008 2.07 23.45 12.76
CA SER A 1008 2.47 22.40 13.68
C SER A 1008 1.65 22.46 14.96
N ALA A 1009 1.17 21.31 15.45
CA ALA A 1009 0.41 21.23 16.69
C ALA A 1009 0.88 20.08 17.58
N LEU A 1010 1.01 20.36 18.88
CA LEU A 1010 1.25 19.33 19.90
C LEU A 1010 -0.04 19.13 20.70
N LYS A 1011 -0.64 17.94 20.57
CA LYS A 1011 -1.79 17.51 21.36
C LYS A 1011 -1.34 16.51 22.43
N VAL A 1012 -1.73 16.73 23.68
CA VAL A 1012 -1.32 15.93 24.85
C VAL A 1012 -2.53 15.62 25.72
N ALA A 1013 -2.86 14.36 25.94
CA ALA A 1013 -3.95 13.99 26.85
C ALA A 1013 -3.55 14.14 28.33
N GLY A 1014 -2.25 14.10 28.64
CA GLY A 1014 -1.69 14.41 29.96
C GLY A 1014 -1.36 15.89 30.16
N THR A 1015 -0.26 16.14 30.88
CA THR A 1015 0.22 17.47 31.29
C THR A 1015 1.36 17.95 30.39
N ILE A 1016 1.43 19.26 30.15
CA ILE A 1016 2.66 19.92 29.66
C ILE A 1016 3.30 20.73 30.80
N ARG A 1017 4.61 20.57 31.01
CA ARG A 1017 5.36 21.17 32.13
C ARG A 1017 6.60 21.94 31.66
N GLY A 1018 7.01 22.93 32.44
CA GLY A 1018 8.31 23.60 32.34
C GLY A 1018 8.43 24.69 31.27
N THR A 1019 9.66 25.01 30.87
CA THR A 1019 10.00 26.32 30.27
C THR A 1019 10.85 26.15 29.01
N ALA A 1020 10.41 26.74 27.89
CA ALA A 1020 11.09 26.66 26.60
C ALA A 1020 11.38 28.06 26.01
N VAL A 1021 12.52 28.18 25.32
CA VAL A 1021 12.99 29.36 24.57
C VAL A 1021 12.77 29.08 23.07
N ILE A 1022 12.30 30.09 22.33
CA ILE A 1022 11.98 29.93 20.90
C ILE A 1022 12.72 31.02 20.09
N PRO A 1023 13.48 30.67 19.04
CA PRO A 1023 14.21 31.65 18.22
C PRO A 1023 13.29 32.67 17.54
N ALA A 1024 13.79 33.89 17.34
CA ALA A 1024 13.10 34.96 16.61
C ALA A 1024 13.06 34.68 15.08
N ALA A 1025 12.13 35.21 14.29
CA ALA A 1025 11.34 36.42 14.50
C ALA A 1025 9.91 36.39 13.91
N ILE A 1026 9.05 37.31 14.39
CA ILE A 1026 7.74 37.63 13.79
C ILE A 1026 7.84 38.99 13.09
N SER A 1027 7.35 39.09 11.85
CA SER A 1027 6.94 40.36 11.25
C SER A 1027 5.45 40.38 10.92
N SER A 1028 4.71 41.09 11.80
CA SER A 1028 3.44 41.79 11.56
C SER A 1028 2.12 41.04 11.23
N ASN A 1029 1.12 41.33 12.08
CA ASN A 1029 -0.28 41.64 11.73
C ASN A 1029 -1.32 40.52 11.48
N SER A 1030 -1.73 39.80 12.52
CA SER A 1030 -3.17 39.59 12.84
C SER A 1030 -3.42 39.07 14.27
N PRO A 1031 -4.45 39.54 15.00
CA PRO A 1031 -4.65 39.24 16.43
C PRO A 1031 -5.41 37.91 16.69
N GLY A 1032 -4.99 36.82 16.06
CA GLY A 1032 -5.54 35.48 16.29
C GLY A 1032 -5.02 34.84 17.58
N LYS A 1033 -5.90 34.24 18.40
CA LYS A 1033 -5.50 33.41 19.55
C LYS A 1033 -5.19 31.99 19.09
N TRP A 1034 -3.92 31.69 18.81
CA TRP A 1034 -3.46 30.37 18.39
C TRP A 1034 -3.36 29.40 19.56
N LYS A 1035 -3.95 28.20 19.42
CA LYS A 1035 -3.76 27.08 20.35
C LYS A 1035 -2.85 26.03 19.72
N ILE A 1036 -1.56 26.35 19.71
CA ILE A 1036 -0.45 25.52 19.23
C ILE A 1036 -0.19 24.33 20.19
N LEU A 1037 -0.43 24.57 21.48
CA LEU A 1037 -0.35 23.60 22.56
C LEU A 1037 -1.74 23.26 23.08
N GLN A 1038 -2.11 21.98 23.02
CA GLN A 1038 -3.33 21.47 23.64
C GLN A 1038 -2.97 20.38 24.64
N ALA A 1039 -3.24 20.64 25.93
CA ALA A 1039 -3.09 19.66 26.99
C ALA A 1039 -4.30 19.62 27.94
N SER A 1040 -4.45 18.54 28.70
CA SER A 1040 -5.41 18.48 29.82
C SER A 1040 -5.01 19.43 30.96
N PHE A 1041 -3.70 19.65 31.15
CA PHE A 1041 -3.18 20.69 32.03
C PHE A 1041 -1.86 21.26 31.48
N ILE A 1042 -1.61 22.55 31.69
CA ILE A 1042 -0.37 23.23 31.29
C ILE A 1042 0.13 24.01 32.52
N GLU A 1043 1.37 23.79 32.93
CA GLU A 1043 1.97 24.54 34.05
C GLU A 1043 2.35 25.98 33.62
N PRO A 1044 2.23 26.99 34.50
CA PRO A 1044 2.06 28.38 34.10
C PRO A 1044 3.34 29.16 33.71
N GLU A 1045 4.46 28.49 33.38
CA GLU A 1045 5.79 29.14 33.22
C GLU A 1045 6.46 28.89 31.84
N PHE A 1046 5.75 29.24 30.77
CA PHE A 1046 6.36 29.44 29.44
C PHE A 1046 6.89 30.88 29.34
N GLU A 1047 8.19 31.04 29.09
CA GLU A 1047 8.84 32.37 29.01
C GLU A 1047 8.35 33.22 27.82
N SER A 1048 8.08 32.60 26.66
CA SER A 1048 7.42 33.24 25.51
C SER A 1048 6.95 32.20 24.48
N ILE A 1049 6.08 32.62 23.53
CA ILE A 1049 5.68 31.82 22.36
C ILE A 1049 6.00 32.61 21.08
N SER A 1050 6.78 32.03 20.17
CA SER A 1050 7.12 32.60 18.86
C SER A 1050 6.90 31.57 17.73
N PRO A 1051 6.33 31.96 16.58
CA PRO A 1051 6.34 31.19 15.33
C PRO A 1051 7.73 31.09 14.69
N ARG A 1052 7.99 30.00 13.95
CA ARG A 1052 9.01 29.97 12.89
C ARG A 1052 8.30 29.98 11.54
N VAL A 1053 8.44 31.08 10.80
CA VAL A 1053 8.15 31.14 9.36
C VAL A 1053 9.35 30.49 8.65
N ILE A 1054 9.09 29.48 7.82
CA ILE A 1054 10.09 28.79 6.99
C ILE A 1054 10.06 29.39 5.59
#